data_AF-A0AAD8E586-F1
#
_entry.id   AF-A0AAD8E586-F1
#
_cell.length_a   1.000
_cell.length_b   1.000
_cell.length_c   1.000
_cell.angle_alpha   90.00
_cell.angle_beta   90.00
_cell.angle_gamma   90.00
#
_symmetry.space_group_name_H-M   'P 1'
#
loop_
_entity.id
_entity.type
_entity.pdbx_description
1 polymer ?
#
loop_
_entity_poly.entity_id
_entity_poly.type
_entity_poly.pdbx_seq_one_letter_code
_entity_poly.pdbx_strand_id
1 'polypeptide(L)'
;FLMECRDEYRYNVDAVDCLIRSHLVNLQQYDMHLANAMESGLNFMAVAFAMQLVQLYLVDDRHNNHVTESDLYHTIDMLARIATHSRTPPEGLTNLIELLRANHDPGVLVDRAPGGPTAHIHSGILQVRSRDFDDPPGLLEKTEFLLREWIQIHHSTPAGRDPSRAFSIFVQQMNGHGILKTDDLITRFFRLSTQMCVDLCYRFLTETPNTPTIVRAKCFHTLDAFVRLIALLVKHSGDAANTSTKINLLNKVLGIVAGVLLQDHDNRLTEFQQLPYHRIFIMLFLELNSPEAILEAINYQVLTAFCHTLHILRPAKAPGFAYAWLELVSHRVFIGRMLAITPQQKGWGMYAQLLIDLFKFLAPFLRNAELAKPVTLLYKGTLRVLLVLLHDFPEFLCDYHYGFCDVIPPNCIQMRNLILSAFPRNMRLPDPFTPNLKVDMLPEISHAPRVLTNFASMIQPMTFKKDLDSYLKARAPVTFLSELRSNLQVSNEPGMRYNIPLMNALVLYVGTQAISYIRSKGLTPNMSTIAHSAHMDIFQNLAVDLDTEGRYLFLNAIANQLRYPNSHTHYFSCTLLYLFAEANTEAIQEQITRVLLERLIVNRPHPWGLLITFIELIKNPTYKFWNHEFVHCAPEIEKLFESVARSCMVQKQVQPSQENELTE
;
A
#
# COMPACT_ATOMS: atom_id res chain seq x y z
N PHE A 1 -37.97 24.27 -14.37
CA PHE A 1 -38.97 24.73 -13.38
C PHE A 1 -38.31 25.27 -12.12
N LEU A 2 -37.75 24.44 -11.21
CA LEU A 2 -37.09 24.93 -9.98
C LEU A 2 -36.02 26.03 -10.21
N MET A 3 -35.27 25.94 -11.31
CA MET A 3 -34.24 26.91 -11.68
C MET A 3 -34.79 28.27 -12.14
N GLU A 4 -36.05 28.35 -12.57
CA GLU A 4 -36.67 29.53 -13.19
C GLU A 4 -37.75 30.19 -12.31
N CYS A 5 -38.03 29.62 -11.13
CA CYS A 5 -38.99 30.16 -10.18
C CYS A 5 -38.43 31.39 -9.43
N ARG A 6 -39.33 32.22 -8.85
CA ARG A 6 -38.96 33.34 -7.98
C ARG A 6 -38.20 32.83 -6.76
N ASP A 7 -37.30 33.66 -6.21
CA ASP A 7 -36.37 33.29 -5.12
C ASP A 7 -37.08 32.69 -3.89
N GLU A 8 -38.28 33.20 -3.56
CA GLU A 8 -39.14 32.69 -2.46
C GLU A 8 -39.50 31.19 -2.58
N TYR A 9 -39.57 30.67 -3.82
CA TYR A 9 -39.86 29.26 -4.10
C TYR A 9 -38.61 28.47 -4.47
N ARG A 10 -37.57 29.15 -4.94
CA ARG A 10 -36.30 28.56 -5.37
C ARG A 10 -35.47 28.06 -4.19
N TYR A 11 -35.48 28.80 -3.08
CA TYR A 11 -34.70 28.50 -1.87
C TYR A 11 -35.57 28.01 -0.70
N ASN A 12 -36.68 27.34 -1.00
CA ASN A 12 -37.54 26.71 0.00
C ASN A 12 -37.15 25.23 0.17
N VAL A 13 -36.55 24.90 1.32
CA VAL A 13 -36.01 23.56 1.59
C VAL A 13 -37.10 22.49 1.57
N ASP A 14 -38.27 22.76 2.15
CA ASP A 14 -39.38 21.79 2.22
C ASP A 14 -39.94 21.45 0.83
N ALA A 15 -40.07 22.47 -0.03
CA ALA A 15 -40.54 22.28 -1.40
C ALA A 15 -39.51 21.51 -2.25
N VAL A 16 -38.23 21.83 -2.11
CA VAL A 16 -37.14 21.14 -2.83
C VAL A 16 -36.99 19.71 -2.33
N ASP A 17 -37.04 19.48 -1.01
CA ASP A 17 -37.00 18.13 -0.42
C ASP A 17 -38.13 17.26 -0.96
N CYS A 18 -39.37 17.78 -0.99
CA CYS A 18 -40.52 17.06 -1.53
C CYS A 18 -40.31 16.67 -3.01
N LEU A 19 -39.74 17.57 -3.82
CA LEU A 19 -39.49 17.32 -5.24
C LEU A 19 -38.35 16.32 -5.47
N ILE A 20 -37.28 16.40 -4.67
CA ILE A 20 -36.16 15.46 -4.69
C ILE A 20 -36.62 14.06 -4.29
N ARG A 21 -37.34 13.94 -3.17
CA ARG A 21 -37.89 12.66 -2.69
C ARG A 21 -38.91 12.05 -3.67
N SER A 22 -39.58 12.88 -4.46
CA SER A 22 -40.50 12.45 -5.52
C SER A 22 -39.82 12.17 -6.87
N HIS A 23 -38.48 12.24 -6.95
CA HIS A 23 -37.69 12.06 -8.18
C HIS A 23 -38.08 12.99 -9.34
N LEU A 24 -38.58 14.19 -9.01
CA LEU A 24 -38.99 15.21 -10.00
C LEU A 24 -37.85 16.21 -10.32
N VAL A 25 -36.65 15.97 -9.79
CA VAL A 25 -35.47 16.83 -9.94
C VAL A 25 -34.32 16.06 -10.58
N ASN A 26 -33.75 16.58 -11.65
CA ASN A 26 -32.47 16.09 -12.17
C ASN A 26 -31.34 16.62 -11.28
N LEU A 27 -30.84 15.78 -10.37
CA LEU A 27 -29.87 16.18 -9.34
C LEU A 27 -28.55 16.70 -9.92
N GLN A 28 -28.04 16.11 -11.01
CA GLN A 28 -26.79 16.58 -11.63
C GLN A 28 -26.90 17.98 -12.21
N GLN A 29 -28.02 18.29 -12.88
CA GLN A 29 -28.27 19.64 -13.40
C GLN A 29 -28.54 20.63 -12.26
N TYR A 30 -29.24 20.18 -11.22
CA TYR A 30 -29.56 20.99 -10.06
C TYR A 30 -28.32 21.35 -9.24
N ASP A 31 -27.41 20.40 -9.01
CA ASP A 31 -26.13 20.59 -8.32
C ASP A 31 -25.25 21.63 -9.01
N MET A 32 -25.07 21.49 -10.33
CA MET A 32 -24.31 22.47 -11.11
C MET A 32 -24.95 23.87 -11.06
N HIS A 33 -26.28 23.95 -11.13
CA HIS A 33 -26.99 25.23 -11.07
C HIS A 33 -26.86 25.88 -9.69
N LEU A 34 -27.00 25.11 -8.61
CA LEU A 34 -26.86 25.61 -7.24
C LEU A 34 -25.43 26.06 -6.94
N ALA A 35 -24.42 25.32 -7.42
CA ALA A 35 -23.01 25.71 -7.34
C ALA A 35 -22.74 27.03 -8.06
N ASN A 36 -23.28 27.22 -9.26
CA ASN A 36 -23.17 28.48 -10.01
C ASN A 36 -23.94 29.62 -9.32
N ALA A 37 -25.07 29.35 -8.69
CA ALA A 37 -25.83 30.36 -7.95
C ALA A 37 -25.08 30.89 -6.70
N MET A 38 -24.13 30.11 -6.18
CA MET A 38 -23.22 30.48 -5.08
C MET A 38 -21.92 31.13 -5.56
N GLU A 39 -21.67 31.23 -6.87
CA GLU A 39 -20.41 31.71 -7.42
C GLU A 39 -20.02 33.09 -6.84
N SER A 40 -18.76 33.25 -6.43
CA SER A 40 -18.19 34.36 -5.65
C SER A 40 -18.60 34.50 -4.17
N GLY A 41 -19.53 33.67 -3.68
CA GLY A 41 -19.97 33.69 -2.27
C GLY A 41 -20.83 34.90 -1.88
N LEU A 42 -21.21 35.75 -2.84
CA LEU A 42 -22.00 36.96 -2.60
C LEU A 42 -23.50 36.71 -2.49
N ASN A 43 -23.99 35.56 -2.98
CA ASN A 43 -25.40 35.18 -2.89
C ASN A 43 -25.68 34.44 -1.57
N PHE A 44 -25.85 35.20 -0.49
CA PHE A 44 -26.06 34.64 0.85
C PHE A 44 -27.28 33.71 0.97
N MET A 45 -28.34 33.96 0.20
CA MET A 45 -29.52 33.10 0.19
C MET A 45 -29.21 31.73 -0.42
N ALA A 46 -28.51 31.69 -1.55
CA ALA A 46 -28.09 30.42 -2.18
C ALA A 46 -27.12 29.64 -1.30
N VAL A 47 -26.18 30.33 -0.64
CA VAL A 47 -25.20 29.70 0.26
C VAL A 47 -25.89 29.12 1.50
N ALA A 48 -26.77 29.87 2.15
CA ALA A 48 -27.52 29.39 3.31
C ALA A 48 -28.42 28.21 2.94
N PHE A 49 -29.10 28.28 1.80
CA PHE A 49 -29.91 27.18 1.29
C PHE A 49 -29.09 25.92 0.98
N ALA A 50 -27.94 26.07 0.32
CA ALA A 50 -27.05 24.95 0.03
C ALA A 50 -26.52 24.29 1.31
N MET A 51 -26.19 25.08 2.33
CA MET A 51 -25.80 24.57 3.65
C MET A 51 -26.92 23.76 4.30
N GLN A 52 -28.17 24.23 4.23
CA GLN A 52 -29.33 23.51 4.76
C GLN A 52 -29.58 22.20 4.01
N LEU A 53 -29.47 22.19 2.69
CA LEU A 53 -29.66 21.00 1.86
C LEU A 53 -28.59 19.93 2.15
N VAL A 54 -27.32 20.35 2.29
CA VAL A 54 -26.19 19.49 2.65
C VAL A 54 -26.35 18.96 4.07
N GLN A 55 -26.74 19.80 5.03
CA GLN A 55 -27.02 19.37 6.40
C GLN A 55 -28.13 18.32 6.42
N LEU A 56 -29.25 18.57 5.74
CA LEU A 56 -30.42 17.68 5.70
C LEU A 56 -30.07 16.28 5.16
N TYR A 57 -29.44 16.20 3.99
CA TYR A 57 -29.21 14.92 3.31
C TYR A 57 -27.91 14.22 3.71
N LEU A 58 -26.85 14.97 4.03
CA LEU A 58 -25.51 14.40 4.19
C LEU A 58 -25.05 14.34 5.66
N VAL A 59 -25.76 15.03 6.56
CA VAL A 59 -25.47 15.02 8.00
C VAL A 59 -26.63 14.43 8.80
N ASP A 60 -27.83 14.97 8.66
CA ASP A 60 -29.00 14.61 9.49
C ASP A 60 -29.66 13.29 9.03
N ASP A 61 -29.91 13.11 7.73
CA ASP A 61 -30.56 11.93 7.14
C ASP A 61 -29.58 11.07 6.32
N ARG A 62 -28.44 10.70 6.91
CA ARG A 62 -27.28 10.07 6.21
C ARG A 62 -27.56 8.71 5.53
N HIS A 63 -28.65 8.03 5.92
CA HIS A 63 -29.07 6.75 5.33
C HIS A 63 -30.20 6.90 4.31
N ASN A 64 -30.48 8.12 3.87
CA ASN A 64 -31.48 8.35 2.82
C ASN A 64 -31.05 7.70 1.49
N ASN A 65 -32.03 7.28 0.70
CA ASN A 65 -31.82 6.70 -0.63
C ASN A 65 -32.02 7.73 -1.76
N HIS A 66 -32.10 9.01 -1.44
CA HIS A 66 -32.54 10.06 -2.37
C HIS A 66 -31.39 10.94 -2.86
N VAL A 67 -30.41 11.27 -2.00
CA VAL A 67 -29.29 12.17 -2.28
C VAL A 67 -28.03 11.68 -1.59
N THR A 68 -26.97 11.53 -2.36
CA THR A 68 -25.62 11.17 -1.89
C THR A 68 -24.65 12.34 -2.02
N GLU A 69 -23.47 12.25 -1.38
CA GLU A 69 -22.41 13.25 -1.54
C GLU A 69 -22.02 13.44 -3.03
N SER A 70 -22.10 12.39 -3.85
CA SER A 70 -21.84 12.47 -5.29
C SER A 70 -22.90 13.25 -6.07
N ASP A 71 -24.14 13.27 -5.59
CA ASP A 71 -25.23 14.01 -6.25
C ASP A 71 -25.15 15.52 -6.00
N LEU A 72 -24.41 15.95 -4.97
CA LEU A 72 -24.18 17.36 -4.58
C LEU A 72 -22.70 17.76 -4.66
N TYR A 73 -21.91 17.09 -5.50
CA TYR A 73 -20.45 17.28 -5.56
C TYR A 73 -20.04 18.74 -5.82
N HIS A 74 -20.65 19.39 -6.82
CA HIS A 74 -20.30 20.77 -7.19
C HIS A 74 -20.73 21.76 -6.09
N THR A 75 -21.86 21.50 -5.44
CA THR A 75 -22.35 22.28 -4.29
C THR A 75 -21.38 22.17 -3.12
N ILE A 76 -20.90 20.96 -2.77
CA ILE A 76 -19.95 20.73 -1.68
C ILE A 76 -18.59 21.40 -1.99
N ASP A 77 -18.06 21.23 -3.20
CA ASP A 77 -16.80 21.87 -3.63
C ASP A 77 -16.89 23.40 -3.54
N MET A 78 -18.01 23.99 -3.99
CA MET A 78 -18.22 25.43 -3.90
C MET A 78 -18.31 25.91 -2.45
N LEU A 79 -19.06 25.21 -1.58
CA LEU A 79 -19.12 25.52 -0.15
C LEU A 79 -17.74 25.41 0.52
N ALA A 80 -16.93 24.41 0.17
CA ALA A 80 -15.57 24.27 0.66
C ALA A 80 -14.64 25.40 0.17
N ARG A 81 -14.81 25.87 -1.06
CA ARG A 81 -14.10 27.05 -1.59
C ARG A 81 -14.49 28.32 -0.87
N ILE A 82 -15.78 28.54 -0.62
CA ILE A 82 -16.29 29.69 0.14
C ILE A 82 -15.74 29.66 1.58
N ALA A 83 -15.70 28.50 2.23
CA ALA A 83 -15.15 28.33 3.58
C ALA A 83 -13.65 28.70 3.67
N THR A 84 -12.90 28.54 2.58
CA THR A 84 -11.44 28.75 2.54
C THR A 84 -11.03 30.11 1.98
N HIS A 85 -11.81 30.69 1.06
CA HIS A 85 -11.46 31.91 0.34
C HIS A 85 -12.28 33.13 0.79
N SER A 86 -13.37 32.96 1.55
CA SER A 86 -14.12 34.09 2.10
C SER A 86 -13.42 34.71 3.31
N ARG A 87 -13.36 36.05 3.36
CA ARG A 87 -12.84 36.80 4.53
C ARG A 87 -13.70 36.62 5.78
N THR A 88 -14.99 36.37 5.60
CA THR A 88 -15.97 36.11 6.66
C THR A 88 -16.89 34.98 6.18
N PRO A 89 -16.55 33.71 6.44
CA PRO A 89 -17.40 32.59 6.05
C PRO A 89 -18.74 32.64 6.82
N PRO A 90 -19.85 32.18 6.21
CA PRO A 90 -21.12 32.02 6.89
C PRO A 90 -21.00 31.19 8.18
N GLU A 91 -21.78 31.56 9.19
CA GLU A 91 -21.78 30.90 10.49
C GLU A 91 -22.17 29.42 10.35
N GLY A 92 -21.37 28.53 10.94
CA GLY A 92 -21.57 27.07 10.85
C GLY A 92 -21.02 26.41 9.59
N LEU A 93 -20.61 27.15 8.54
CA LEU A 93 -20.09 26.56 7.30
C LEU A 93 -18.80 25.75 7.54
N THR A 94 -17.85 26.30 8.30
CA THR A 94 -16.58 25.61 8.59
C THR A 94 -16.83 24.31 9.35
N ASN A 95 -17.75 24.31 10.33
CA ASN A 95 -18.12 23.12 11.08
C ASN A 95 -18.83 22.09 10.19
N LEU A 96 -19.70 22.52 9.28
CA LEU A 96 -20.37 21.63 8.32
C LEU A 96 -19.36 20.92 7.41
N ILE A 97 -18.38 21.66 6.88
CA ILE A 97 -17.29 21.09 6.06
C ILE A 97 -16.41 20.15 6.89
N GLU A 98 -16.13 20.48 8.15
CA GLU A 98 -15.39 19.60 9.06
C GLU A 98 -16.15 18.32 9.39
N LEU A 99 -17.48 18.38 9.58
CA LEU A 99 -18.30 17.19 9.79
C LEU A 99 -18.28 16.27 8.57
N LEU A 100 -18.36 16.83 7.36
CA LEU A 100 -18.21 16.06 6.11
C LEU A 100 -16.81 15.43 5.98
N ARG A 101 -15.74 16.12 6.43
CA ARG A 101 -14.35 15.62 6.40
C ARG A 101 -14.01 14.63 7.51
N ALA A 102 -14.50 14.83 8.73
CA ALA A 102 -14.30 13.93 9.86
C ALA A 102 -15.05 12.61 9.65
N ASN A 103 -16.12 12.65 8.87
CA ASN A 103 -16.84 11.48 8.38
C ASN A 103 -16.14 10.75 7.22
N HIS A 104 -15.04 11.30 6.69
CA HIS A 104 -14.11 10.65 5.77
C HIS A 104 -13.02 9.93 6.59
N ASP A 105 -13.27 8.66 6.89
CA ASP A 105 -12.32 7.82 7.62
C ASP A 105 -11.00 7.63 6.82
N PRO A 106 -9.82 8.06 7.33
CA PRO A 106 -8.54 7.87 6.64
C PRO A 106 -8.11 6.40 6.55
N GLY A 107 -8.76 5.49 7.30
CA GLY A 107 -8.43 4.07 7.37
C GLY A 107 -9.25 3.16 6.45
N VAL A 108 -10.27 3.69 5.77
CA VAL A 108 -11.29 2.88 5.10
C VAL A 108 -11.60 3.44 3.70
N LEU A 109 -10.69 3.20 2.74
CA LEU A 109 -11.02 3.14 1.30
C LEU A 109 -11.85 1.88 0.95
N VAL A 110 -12.60 1.36 1.92
CA VAL A 110 -13.45 0.19 1.78
C VAL A 110 -14.89 0.69 1.77
N ASP A 111 -15.51 0.61 0.60
CA ASP A 111 -16.97 0.66 0.34
C ASP A 111 -17.68 1.92 -0.16
N ARG A 112 -17.09 3.12 -0.31
CA ARG A 112 -17.78 4.20 -1.06
C ARG A 112 -16.84 5.13 -1.84
N ALA A 113 -17.02 5.16 -3.17
CA ALA A 113 -16.82 6.34 -4.02
C ALA A 113 -17.38 6.12 -5.44
N PRO A 114 -18.54 6.71 -5.83
CA PRO A 114 -18.86 6.97 -7.22
C PRO A 114 -18.57 8.46 -7.52
N GLY A 115 -17.29 8.84 -7.49
CA GLY A 115 -16.86 10.22 -7.79
C GLY A 115 -15.36 10.42 -8.06
N GLY A 116 -14.58 9.34 -8.18
CA GLY A 116 -13.14 9.39 -8.40
C GLY A 116 -12.68 8.69 -9.68
N PRO A 117 -11.35 8.66 -9.96
CA PRO A 117 -10.77 7.98 -11.12
C PRO A 117 -11.11 6.47 -11.23
N THR A 118 -11.59 5.87 -10.13
CA THR A 118 -12.02 4.47 -10.03
C THR A 118 -13.53 4.26 -10.20
N ALA A 119 -14.33 5.32 -10.38
CA ALA A 119 -15.79 5.24 -10.41
C ALA A 119 -16.29 4.22 -11.46
N HIS A 120 -15.67 4.19 -12.64
CA HIS A 120 -16.01 3.21 -13.68
C HIS A 120 -15.65 1.77 -13.31
N ILE A 121 -14.57 1.54 -12.54
CA ILE A 121 -14.22 0.20 -12.02
C ILE A 121 -15.31 -0.25 -11.04
N HIS A 122 -15.66 0.58 -10.06
CA HIS A 122 -16.69 0.26 -9.08
C HIS A 122 -18.07 0.10 -9.72
N SER A 123 -18.43 0.95 -10.70
CA SER A 123 -19.65 0.81 -11.49
C SER A 123 -19.71 -0.55 -12.20
N GLY A 124 -18.62 -0.97 -12.84
CA GLY A 124 -18.53 -2.29 -13.47
C GLY A 124 -18.74 -3.44 -12.47
N ILE A 125 -18.10 -3.37 -11.29
CA ILE A 125 -18.26 -4.38 -10.23
C ILE A 125 -19.71 -4.43 -9.73
N LEU A 126 -20.31 -3.27 -9.44
CA LEU A 126 -21.67 -3.17 -8.90
C LEU A 126 -22.71 -3.70 -9.89
N GLN A 127 -22.56 -3.38 -11.19
CA GLN A 127 -23.49 -3.88 -12.22
C GLN A 127 -23.43 -5.39 -12.37
N VAL A 128 -22.25 -6.02 -12.23
CA VAL A 128 -22.14 -7.48 -12.25
C VAL A 128 -22.78 -8.12 -11.01
N ARG A 129 -22.61 -7.50 -9.84
CA ARG A 129 -23.11 -8.05 -8.56
C ARG A 129 -24.54 -7.67 -8.23
N SER A 130 -25.18 -6.80 -9.03
CA SER A 130 -26.57 -6.40 -8.83
C SER A 130 -27.51 -7.58 -9.04
N ARG A 131 -28.44 -7.77 -8.10
CA ARG A 131 -29.43 -8.86 -8.15
C ARG A 131 -30.49 -8.66 -9.22
N ASP A 132 -30.74 -7.42 -9.64
CA ASP A 132 -31.79 -7.05 -10.60
C ASP A 132 -31.25 -6.82 -12.03
N PHE A 133 -30.07 -7.37 -12.34
CA PHE A 133 -29.40 -7.17 -13.64
C PHE A 133 -29.79 -8.24 -14.68
N ASP A 134 -31.09 -8.48 -14.86
CA ASP A 134 -31.64 -9.47 -15.78
C ASP A 134 -31.34 -9.11 -17.25
N ASP A 135 -30.88 -10.10 -18.02
CA ASP A 135 -30.50 -9.90 -19.43
C ASP A 135 -31.70 -9.81 -20.37
N PRO A 136 -31.69 -8.82 -21.30
CA PRO A 136 -32.69 -8.76 -22.36
C PRO A 136 -32.77 -10.09 -23.12
N PRO A 137 -33.97 -10.56 -23.47
CA PRO A 137 -34.16 -11.79 -24.24
C PRO A 137 -33.33 -11.76 -25.54
N GLY A 138 -32.63 -12.85 -25.84
CA GLY A 138 -31.79 -12.96 -27.04
C GLY A 138 -30.39 -12.35 -26.91
N LEU A 139 -30.05 -11.67 -25.81
CA LEU A 139 -28.73 -11.03 -25.65
C LEU A 139 -27.61 -12.07 -25.44
N LEU A 140 -27.91 -13.17 -24.73
CA LEU A 140 -26.96 -14.25 -24.50
C LEU A 140 -26.53 -14.89 -25.82
N GLU A 141 -27.49 -15.24 -26.68
CA GLU A 141 -27.27 -15.86 -27.98
C GLU A 141 -26.50 -14.93 -28.92
N LYS A 142 -26.83 -13.63 -28.92
CA LYS A 142 -26.09 -12.62 -29.67
C LYS A 142 -24.64 -12.50 -29.20
N THR A 143 -24.44 -12.50 -27.89
CA THR A 143 -23.09 -12.40 -27.29
C THR A 143 -22.27 -13.65 -27.61
N GLU A 144 -22.87 -14.83 -27.50
CA GLU A 144 -22.24 -16.09 -27.85
C GLU A 144 -21.83 -16.13 -29.33
N PHE A 145 -22.74 -15.74 -30.23
CA PHE A 145 -22.47 -15.65 -31.65
C PHE A 145 -21.28 -14.74 -31.94
N LEU A 146 -21.32 -13.49 -31.44
CA LEU A 146 -20.25 -12.52 -31.66
C LEU A 146 -18.91 -12.97 -31.07
N LEU A 147 -18.91 -13.56 -29.88
CA LEU A 147 -17.68 -14.05 -29.25
C LEU A 147 -17.06 -15.20 -30.06
N ARG A 148 -17.88 -16.15 -30.53
CA ARG A 148 -17.42 -17.26 -31.38
C ARG A 148 -16.86 -16.77 -32.71
N GLU A 149 -17.57 -15.85 -33.38
CA GLU A 149 -17.11 -15.23 -34.63
C GLU A 149 -15.78 -14.51 -34.41
N TRP A 150 -15.63 -13.74 -33.33
CA TRP A 150 -14.36 -13.08 -33.03
C TRP A 150 -13.21 -14.06 -32.80
N ILE A 151 -13.44 -15.13 -32.05
CA ILE A 151 -12.43 -16.18 -31.84
C ILE A 151 -11.99 -16.77 -33.18
N GLN A 152 -12.94 -17.09 -34.06
CA GLN A 152 -12.64 -17.59 -35.40
C GLN A 152 -11.86 -16.58 -36.24
N ILE A 153 -12.27 -15.31 -36.23
CA ILE A 153 -11.56 -14.22 -36.92
C ILE A 153 -10.14 -14.10 -36.40
N HIS A 154 -9.94 -14.06 -35.09
CA HIS A 154 -8.64 -13.87 -34.44
C HIS A 154 -7.61 -14.93 -34.85
N HIS A 155 -8.05 -16.19 -34.95
CA HIS A 155 -7.19 -17.32 -35.31
C HIS A 155 -7.14 -17.62 -36.82
N SER A 156 -7.86 -16.85 -37.64
CA SER A 156 -7.85 -17.02 -39.09
C SER A 156 -6.57 -16.46 -39.73
N THR A 157 -6.03 -17.16 -40.73
CA THR A 157 -4.81 -16.77 -41.48
C THR A 157 -4.85 -15.34 -42.08
N PRO A 158 -6.00 -14.81 -42.54
CA PRO A 158 -6.10 -13.42 -43.03
C PRO A 158 -5.97 -12.35 -41.93
N ALA A 159 -6.36 -12.65 -40.68
CA ALA A 159 -6.24 -11.69 -39.57
C ALA A 159 -4.79 -11.39 -39.18
N GLY A 160 -3.85 -12.28 -39.52
CA GLY A 160 -2.41 -12.01 -39.41
C GLY A 160 -1.87 -11.06 -40.48
N ARG A 161 -2.58 -10.85 -41.61
CA ARG A 161 -2.17 -9.96 -42.71
C ARG A 161 -2.76 -8.55 -42.60
N ASP A 162 -4.00 -8.41 -42.11
CA ASP A 162 -4.65 -7.10 -41.89
C ASP A 162 -5.57 -7.12 -40.65
N PRO A 163 -5.00 -7.00 -39.43
CA PRO A 163 -5.75 -7.06 -38.17
C PRO A 163 -6.77 -5.92 -38.02
N SER A 164 -6.46 -4.74 -38.56
CA SER A 164 -7.28 -3.55 -38.44
C SER A 164 -8.57 -3.67 -39.24
N ARG A 165 -8.50 -4.27 -40.44
CA ARG A 165 -9.68 -4.54 -41.27
C ARG A 165 -10.60 -5.58 -40.65
N ALA A 166 -10.03 -6.68 -40.16
CA ALA A 166 -10.79 -7.72 -39.47
C ALA A 166 -11.53 -7.16 -38.24
N PHE A 167 -10.85 -6.34 -37.45
CA PHE A 167 -11.46 -5.64 -36.31
C PHE A 167 -12.57 -4.67 -36.74
N SER A 168 -12.36 -3.89 -37.81
CA SER A 168 -13.36 -2.95 -38.32
C SER A 168 -14.65 -3.65 -38.75
N ILE A 169 -14.53 -4.79 -39.44
CA ILE A 169 -15.67 -5.63 -39.83
C ILE A 169 -16.40 -6.16 -38.60
N PHE A 170 -15.65 -6.63 -37.60
CA PHE A 170 -16.25 -7.14 -36.36
C PHE A 170 -17.00 -6.05 -35.58
N VAL A 171 -16.44 -4.84 -35.48
CA VAL A 171 -17.13 -3.70 -34.84
C VAL A 171 -18.42 -3.34 -35.59
N GLN A 172 -18.43 -3.41 -36.92
CA GLN A 172 -19.67 -3.24 -37.71
C GLN A 172 -20.71 -4.31 -37.39
N GLN A 173 -20.30 -5.57 -37.23
CA GLN A 173 -21.20 -6.65 -36.79
C GLN A 173 -21.75 -6.38 -35.38
N MET A 174 -20.90 -6.00 -34.41
CA MET A 174 -21.35 -5.64 -33.06
C MET A 174 -22.40 -4.51 -33.10
N ASN A 175 -22.19 -3.50 -33.94
CA ASN A 175 -23.14 -2.42 -34.14
C ASN A 175 -24.45 -2.90 -34.79
N GLY A 176 -24.36 -3.77 -35.81
CA GLY A 176 -25.52 -4.38 -36.48
C GLY A 176 -26.38 -5.23 -35.54
N HIS A 177 -25.75 -5.95 -34.59
CA HIS A 177 -26.45 -6.70 -33.53
C HIS A 177 -26.96 -5.80 -32.40
N GLY A 178 -26.64 -4.51 -32.42
CA GLY A 178 -27.12 -3.51 -31.47
C GLY A 178 -26.40 -3.50 -30.12
N ILE A 179 -25.25 -4.16 -30.00
CA ILE A 179 -24.49 -4.25 -28.73
C ILE A 179 -23.91 -2.90 -28.32
N LEU A 180 -23.50 -2.08 -29.29
CA LEU A 180 -22.84 -0.79 -29.06
C LEU A 180 -23.82 0.38 -28.86
N LYS A 181 -25.12 0.11 -28.69
CA LYS A 181 -26.15 1.16 -28.61
C LYS A 181 -26.16 1.92 -27.28
N THR A 182 -25.88 1.24 -26.17
CA THR A 182 -25.93 1.82 -24.82
C THR A 182 -24.79 1.29 -23.97
N ASP A 183 -24.35 2.07 -22.96
CA ASP A 183 -23.34 1.61 -21.99
C ASP A 183 -23.80 0.34 -21.25
N ASP A 184 -25.11 0.21 -21.01
CA ASP A 184 -25.71 -0.96 -20.38
C ASP A 184 -25.50 -2.25 -21.22
N LEU A 185 -25.77 -2.19 -22.54
CA LEU A 185 -25.57 -3.34 -23.42
C LEU A 185 -24.09 -3.69 -23.60
N ILE A 186 -23.21 -2.68 -23.63
CA ILE A 186 -21.76 -2.89 -23.65
C ILE A 186 -21.30 -3.59 -22.37
N THR A 187 -21.80 -3.15 -21.21
CA THR A 187 -21.50 -3.77 -19.91
C THR A 187 -21.93 -5.23 -19.89
N ARG A 188 -23.17 -5.51 -20.30
CA ARG A 188 -23.71 -6.89 -20.36
C ARG A 188 -22.92 -7.76 -21.32
N PHE A 189 -22.54 -7.25 -22.49
CA PHE A 189 -21.71 -7.97 -23.46
C PHE A 189 -20.37 -8.40 -22.84
N PHE A 190 -19.66 -7.51 -22.17
CA PHE A 190 -18.39 -7.87 -21.51
C PHE A 190 -18.58 -8.81 -20.33
N ARG A 191 -19.64 -8.63 -19.54
CA ARG A 191 -19.97 -9.53 -18.42
C ARG A 191 -20.24 -10.94 -18.93
N LEU A 192 -21.16 -11.09 -19.89
CA LEU A 192 -21.53 -12.37 -20.49
C LEU A 192 -20.33 -13.01 -21.19
N SER A 193 -19.55 -12.25 -21.96
CA SER A 193 -18.34 -12.79 -22.62
C SER A 193 -17.33 -13.31 -21.58
N THR A 194 -17.13 -12.59 -20.49
CA THR A 194 -16.22 -13.03 -19.40
C THR A 194 -16.74 -14.32 -18.76
N GLN A 195 -18.03 -14.38 -18.41
CA GLN A 195 -18.66 -15.57 -17.84
C GLN A 195 -18.56 -16.78 -18.78
N MET A 196 -18.81 -16.60 -20.08
CA MET A 196 -18.67 -17.65 -21.08
C MET A 196 -17.23 -18.17 -21.20
N CYS A 197 -16.24 -17.27 -21.21
CA CYS A 197 -14.82 -17.67 -21.22
C CYS A 197 -14.44 -18.45 -19.94
N VAL A 198 -14.95 -18.03 -18.79
CA VAL A 198 -14.74 -18.68 -17.50
C VAL A 198 -15.38 -20.07 -17.49
N ASP A 199 -16.64 -20.20 -17.89
CA ASP A 199 -17.37 -21.47 -17.94
C ASP A 199 -16.72 -22.46 -18.91
N LEU A 200 -16.23 -22.00 -20.06
CA LEU A 200 -15.44 -22.82 -20.98
C LEU A 200 -14.16 -23.35 -20.31
N CYS A 201 -13.46 -22.52 -19.53
CA CYS A 201 -12.28 -22.97 -18.78
C CYS A 201 -12.65 -24.04 -17.76
N TYR A 202 -13.74 -23.89 -17.00
CA TYR A 202 -14.21 -24.92 -16.07
C TYR A 202 -14.52 -26.24 -16.78
N ARG A 203 -15.19 -26.19 -17.93
CA ARG A 203 -15.46 -27.39 -18.75
C ARG A 203 -14.17 -28.06 -19.21
N PHE A 204 -13.21 -27.30 -19.75
CA PHE A 204 -11.94 -27.88 -20.19
C PHE A 204 -11.11 -28.44 -19.03
N LEU A 205 -11.13 -27.81 -17.85
CA LEU A 205 -10.40 -28.27 -16.67
C LEU A 205 -11.00 -29.54 -16.04
N THR A 206 -12.27 -29.84 -16.32
CA THR A 206 -12.96 -31.05 -15.85
C THR A 206 -12.90 -32.22 -16.85
N GLU A 207 -12.53 -31.98 -18.12
CA GLU A 207 -12.32 -33.03 -19.13
C GLU A 207 -11.14 -33.96 -18.76
N THR A 208 -11.42 -35.25 -18.52
CA THR A 208 -10.40 -36.32 -18.33
C THR A 208 -10.45 -37.28 -19.54
N PRO A 209 -9.34 -37.69 -20.21
CA PRO A 209 -7.92 -37.58 -19.86
C PRO A 209 -7.11 -36.78 -20.91
N ASN A 210 -7.29 -35.46 -20.99
CA ASN A 210 -6.41 -34.63 -21.82
C ASN A 210 -5.15 -34.23 -21.03
N THR A 211 -3.99 -34.19 -21.69
CA THR A 211 -2.76 -33.70 -21.06
C THR A 211 -2.96 -32.25 -20.58
N PRO A 212 -2.49 -31.89 -19.36
CA PRO A 212 -2.71 -30.56 -18.78
C PRO A 212 -2.29 -29.39 -19.70
N THR A 213 -1.27 -29.61 -20.53
CA THR A 213 -0.80 -28.63 -21.52
C THR A 213 -1.84 -28.35 -22.61
N ILE A 214 -2.50 -29.39 -23.13
CA ILE A 214 -3.54 -29.27 -24.16
C ILE A 214 -4.77 -28.55 -23.59
N VAL A 215 -5.17 -28.92 -22.37
CA VAL A 215 -6.28 -28.26 -21.66
C VAL A 215 -6.02 -26.75 -21.51
N ARG A 216 -4.83 -26.36 -21.04
CA ARG A 216 -4.46 -24.95 -20.94
C ARG A 216 -4.44 -24.25 -22.30
N ALA A 217 -3.95 -24.91 -23.35
CA ALA A 217 -3.94 -24.35 -24.70
C ALA A 217 -5.37 -24.06 -25.21
N LYS A 218 -6.34 -24.95 -24.93
CA LYS A 218 -7.76 -24.70 -25.22
C LYS A 218 -8.29 -23.47 -24.47
N CYS A 219 -8.00 -23.36 -23.17
CA CYS A 219 -8.39 -22.18 -22.39
C CYS A 219 -7.78 -20.89 -22.98
N PHE A 220 -6.47 -20.91 -23.28
CA PHE A 220 -5.75 -19.74 -23.81
C PHE A 220 -6.25 -19.33 -25.19
N HIS A 221 -6.62 -20.29 -26.06
CA HIS A 221 -7.19 -20.00 -27.37
C HIS A 221 -8.41 -19.07 -27.31
N THR A 222 -9.31 -19.31 -26.36
CA THR A 222 -10.50 -18.48 -26.13
C THR A 222 -10.15 -17.18 -25.39
N LEU A 223 -9.36 -17.27 -24.31
CA LEU A 223 -9.05 -16.12 -23.46
C LEU A 223 -8.21 -15.06 -24.18
N ASP A 224 -7.21 -15.48 -24.95
CA ASP A 224 -6.31 -14.56 -25.67
C ASP A 224 -7.07 -13.80 -26.77
N ALA A 225 -8.00 -14.48 -27.46
CA ALA A 225 -8.89 -13.84 -28.41
C ALA A 225 -9.77 -12.77 -27.74
N PHE A 226 -10.39 -13.10 -26.60
CA PHE A 226 -11.21 -12.15 -25.85
C PHE A 226 -10.40 -10.95 -25.35
N VAL A 227 -9.19 -11.18 -24.83
CA VAL A 227 -8.28 -10.10 -24.42
C VAL A 227 -7.91 -9.21 -25.60
N ARG A 228 -7.62 -9.79 -26.76
CA ARG A 228 -7.31 -9.02 -27.97
C ARG A 228 -8.48 -8.14 -28.39
N LEU A 229 -9.72 -8.62 -28.27
CA LEU A 229 -10.91 -7.82 -28.52
C LEU A 229 -10.97 -6.60 -27.59
N ILE A 230 -10.79 -6.84 -26.28
CA ILE A 230 -10.80 -5.76 -25.27
C ILE A 230 -9.72 -4.72 -25.59
N ALA A 231 -8.49 -5.16 -25.84
CA ALA A 231 -7.38 -4.26 -26.13
C ALA A 231 -7.65 -3.40 -27.38
N LEU A 232 -8.19 -3.99 -28.45
CA LEU A 232 -8.54 -3.27 -29.66
C LEU A 232 -9.71 -2.29 -29.44
N LEU A 233 -10.74 -2.68 -28.70
CA LEU A 233 -11.86 -1.79 -28.34
C LEU A 233 -11.38 -0.60 -27.50
N VAL A 234 -10.49 -0.81 -26.53
CA VAL A 234 -9.89 0.27 -25.75
C VAL A 234 -9.07 1.21 -26.64
N LYS A 235 -8.21 0.67 -27.51
CA LYS A 235 -7.37 1.49 -28.41
C LYS A 235 -8.20 2.37 -29.36
N HIS A 236 -9.28 1.82 -29.91
CA HIS A 236 -10.14 2.50 -30.88
C HIS A 236 -11.38 3.16 -30.26
N SER A 237 -11.49 3.22 -28.94
CA SER A 237 -12.61 3.89 -28.25
C SER A 237 -12.51 5.40 -28.38
N GLY A 238 -13.47 6.02 -29.07
CA GLY A 238 -13.46 7.46 -29.38
C GLY A 238 -12.28 7.86 -30.28
N ASP A 239 -12.13 9.17 -30.50
CA ASP A 239 -11.09 9.71 -31.38
C ASP A 239 -9.67 9.43 -30.86
N ALA A 240 -8.68 9.52 -31.76
CA ALA A 240 -7.27 9.30 -31.43
C ALA A 240 -6.75 10.24 -30.32
N ALA A 241 -7.29 11.48 -30.27
CA ALA A 241 -6.93 12.47 -29.26
C ALA A 241 -7.70 12.30 -27.92
N ASN A 242 -8.82 11.58 -27.91
CA ASN A 242 -9.64 11.43 -26.71
C ASN A 242 -9.14 10.26 -25.86
N THR A 243 -8.28 10.57 -24.90
CA THR A 243 -7.73 9.58 -23.96
C THR A 243 -8.74 9.18 -22.87
N SER A 244 -9.72 10.04 -22.57
CA SER A 244 -10.69 9.81 -21.50
C SER A 244 -11.63 8.65 -21.80
N THR A 245 -12.20 8.59 -23.01
CA THR A 245 -13.10 7.49 -23.42
C THR A 245 -12.41 6.13 -23.39
N LYS A 246 -11.12 6.08 -23.75
CA LYS A 246 -10.28 4.87 -23.72
C LYS A 246 -10.11 4.38 -22.27
N ILE A 247 -9.76 5.28 -21.37
CA ILE A 247 -9.54 4.97 -19.95
C ILE A 247 -10.84 4.63 -19.23
N ASN A 248 -11.95 5.32 -19.53
CA ASN A 248 -13.25 5.00 -18.96
C ASN A 248 -13.71 3.60 -19.36
N LEU A 249 -13.55 3.24 -20.65
CA LEU A 249 -13.83 1.88 -21.13
C LEU A 249 -12.92 0.85 -20.46
N LEU A 250 -11.61 1.11 -20.36
CA LEU A 250 -10.68 0.21 -19.67
C LEU A 250 -11.10 -0.03 -18.23
N ASN A 251 -11.35 1.04 -17.47
CA ASN A 251 -11.79 0.96 -16.08
C ASN A 251 -13.10 0.17 -15.95
N LYS A 252 -14.06 0.42 -16.85
CA LYS A 252 -15.32 -0.31 -16.89
C LYS A 252 -15.11 -1.81 -17.11
N VAL A 253 -14.31 -2.20 -18.11
CA VAL A 253 -14.02 -3.61 -18.41
C VAL A 253 -13.26 -4.28 -17.25
N LEU A 254 -12.24 -3.63 -16.69
CA LEU A 254 -11.53 -4.15 -15.52
C LEU A 254 -12.47 -4.35 -14.33
N GLY A 255 -13.38 -3.40 -14.09
CA GLY A 255 -14.43 -3.51 -13.08
C GLY A 255 -15.37 -4.68 -13.33
N ILE A 256 -15.82 -4.88 -14.57
CA ILE A 256 -16.68 -6.02 -14.94
C ILE A 256 -15.95 -7.35 -14.69
N VAL A 257 -14.70 -7.49 -15.15
CA VAL A 257 -13.92 -8.73 -14.95
C VAL A 257 -13.66 -8.98 -13.46
N ALA A 258 -13.34 -7.94 -12.69
CA ALA A 258 -13.18 -8.04 -11.24
C ALA A 258 -14.50 -8.41 -10.53
N GLY A 259 -15.63 -7.87 -10.98
CA GLY A 259 -16.96 -8.21 -10.47
C GLY A 259 -17.30 -9.68 -10.73
N VAL A 260 -17.02 -10.18 -11.94
CA VAL A 260 -17.24 -11.59 -12.29
C VAL A 260 -16.31 -12.50 -11.48
N LEU A 261 -15.06 -12.10 -11.24
CA LEU A 261 -14.13 -12.82 -10.38
C LEU A 261 -14.67 -12.94 -8.96
N LEU A 262 -15.06 -11.82 -8.35
CA LEU A 262 -15.57 -11.82 -6.97
C LEU A 262 -16.86 -12.64 -6.85
N GLN A 263 -17.76 -12.53 -7.82
CA GLN A 263 -18.98 -13.33 -7.84
C GLN A 263 -18.69 -14.83 -8.01
N ASP A 264 -17.78 -15.22 -8.90
CA ASP A 264 -17.39 -16.63 -9.08
C ASP A 264 -16.68 -17.18 -7.83
N HIS A 265 -15.82 -16.36 -7.20
CA HIS A 265 -15.14 -16.70 -5.95
C HIS A 265 -16.13 -16.93 -4.80
N ASP A 266 -17.10 -16.03 -4.62
CA ASP A 266 -18.16 -16.15 -3.60
C ASP A 266 -19.06 -17.37 -3.85
N ASN A 267 -19.37 -17.67 -5.12
CA ASN A 267 -20.30 -18.74 -5.49
C ASN A 267 -19.67 -20.13 -5.49
N ARG A 268 -18.46 -20.28 -6.04
CA ARG A 268 -17.79 -21.58 -6.21
C ARG A 268 -16.86 -21.96 -5.07
N LEU A 269 -16.46 -21.00 -4.22
CA LEU A 269 -15.66 -21.23 -3.03
C LEU A 269 -14.41 -22.07 -3.32
N THR A 270 -14.37 -23.33 -2.86
CA THR A 270 -13.25 -24.25 -3.04
C THR A 270 -13.05 -24.73 -4.47
N GLU A 271 -14.08 -24.65 -5.33
CA GLU A 271 -13.98 -25.02 -6.74
C GLU A 271 -13.44 -23.88 -7.61
N PHE A 272 -13.31 -22.66 -7.07
CA PHE A 272 -12.87 -21.48 -7.80
C PHE A 272 -11.54 -21.71 -8.56
N GLN A 273 -11.50 -21.30 -9.83
CA GLN A 273 -10.34 -21.39 -10.71
C GLN A 273 -9.80 -20.00 -11.06
N GLN A 274 -8.58 -19.70 -10.62
CA GLN A 274 -7.91 -18.42 -10.89
C GLN A 274 -7.41 -18.26 -12.34
N LEU A 275 -7.25 -19.36 -13.09
CA LEU A 275 -6.65 -19.38 -14.44
C LEU A 275 -7.27 -18.38 -15.43
N PRO A 276 -8.59 -18.34 -15.68
CA PRO A 276 -9.18 -17.42 -16.65
C PRO A 276 -8.90 -15.96 -16.31
N TYR A 277 -9.10 -15.57 -15.05
CA TYR A 277 -8.90 -14.20 -14.59
C TYR A 277 -7.43 -13.79 -14.63
N HIS A 278 -6.53 -14.68 -14.18
CA HIS A 278 -5.09 -14.44 -14.26
C HIS A 278 -4.67 -14.15 -15.70
N ARG A 279 -5.07 -15.01 -16.65
CA ARG A 279 -4.72 -14.87 -18.07
C ARG A 279 -5.30 -13.59 -18.66
N ILE A 280 -6.57 -13.26 -18.36
CA ILE A 280 -7.21 -12.02 -18.84
C ILE A 280 -6.42 -10.80 -18.37
N PHE A 281 -6.13 -10.69 -17.07
CA PHE A 281 -5.42 -9.53 -16.53
C PHE A 281 -4.00 -9.41 -17.08
N ILE A 282 -3.21 -10.50 -17.08
CA ILE A 282 -1.82 -10.40 -17.51
C ILE A 282 -1.70 -10.11 -19.01
N MET A 283 -2.49 -10.79 -19.85
CA MET A 283 -2.42 -10.59 -21.29
C MET A 283 -2.94 -9.20 -21.68
N LEU A 284 -4.01 -8.72 -21.03
CA LEU A 284 -4.52 -7.36 -21.27
C LEU A 284 -3.49 -6.31 -20.84
N PHE A 285 -2.83 -6.52 -19.70
CA PHE A 285 -1.76 -5.63 -19.25
C PHE A 285 -0.62 -5.57 -20.26
N LEU A 286 -0.18 -6.72 -20.79
CA LEU A 286 0.89 -6.78 -21.78
C LEU A 286 0.50 -6.10 -23.10
N GLU A 287 -0.70 -6.38 -23.61
CA GLU A 287 -1.24 -5.77 -24.83
C GLU A 287 -1.28 -4.24 -24.73
N LEU A 288 -1.78 -3.70 -23.61
CA LEU A 288 -1.88 -2.26 -23.36
C LEU A 288 -0.53 -1.59 -22.99
N ASN A 289 0.54 -2.38 -22.82
CA ASN A 289 1.91 -1.89 -22.63
C ASN A 289 2.80 -2.10 -23.86
N SER A 290 2.21 -2.45 -25.00
CA SER A 290 2.91 -2.52 -26.29
C SER A 290 3.46 -1.14 -26.69
N PRO A 291 4.59 -1.09 -27.43
CA PRO A 291 5.22 0.17 -27.84
C PRO A 291 4.45 0.82 -29.01
N GLU A 292 3.28 1.38 -28.71
CA GLU A 292 2.42 2.14 -29.64
C GLU A 292 2.19 3.55 -29.07
N ALA A 293 2.29 4.59 -29.90
CA ALA A 293 2.17 5.99 -29.46
C ALA A 293 0.85 6.29 -28.71
N ILE A 294 -0.26 5.68 -29.15
CA ILE A 294 -1.57 5.82 -28.50
C ILE A 294 -1.55 5.24 -27.08
N LEU A 295 -0.85 4.11 -26.88
CA LEU A 295 -0.74 3.45 -25.58
C LEU A 295 0.24 4.18 -24.66
N GLU A 296 1.33 4.73 -25.20
CA GLU A 296 2.27 5.55 -24.44
C GLU A 296 1.59 6.80 -23.86
N ALA A 297 0.71 7.44 -24.64
CA ALA A 297 -0.04 8.62 -24.21
C ALA A 297 -0.98 8.36 -23.01
N ILE A 298 -1.44 7.11 -22.83
CA ILE A 298 -2.34 6.71 -21.74
C ILE A 298 -1.69 5.77 -20.72
N ASN A 299 -0.39 5.50 -20.84
CA ASN A 299 0.26 4.41 -20.11
C ASN A 299 0.13 4.58 -18.60
N TYR A 300 0.35 5.78 -18.08
CA TYR A 300 0.25 6.04 -16.64
C TYR A 300 -1.17 5.76 -16.11
N GLN A 301 -2.21 6.12 -16.86
CA GLN A 301 -3.60 5.84 -16.51
C GLN A 301 -3.92 4.35 -16.61
N VAL A 302 -3.34 3.63 -17.58
CA VAL A 302 -3.43 2.16 -17.66
C VAL A 302 -2.81 1.53 -16.40
N LEU A 303 -1.58 1.91 -16.04
CA LEU A 303 -0.91 1.42 -14.82
C LEU A 303 -1.77 1.71 -13.57
N THR A 304 -2.35 2.90 -13.52
CA THR A 304 -3.25 3.33 -12.44
C THR A 304 -4.48 2.44 -12.33
N ALA A 305 -5.16 2.17 -13.45
CA ALA A 305 -6.34 1.32 -13.51
C ALA A 305 -6.05 -0.12 -13.05
N PHE A 306 -4.92 -0.70 -13.49
CA PHE A 306 -4.51 -2.04 -13.05
C PHE A 306 -4.16 -2.10 -11.57
N CYS A 307 -3.44 -1.11 -11.03
CA CYS A 307 -3.15 -1.07 -9.60
C CYS A 307 -4.41 -0.96 -8.74
N HIS A 308 -5.37 -0.10 -9.13
CA HIS A 308 -6.64 0.00 -8.41
C HIS A 308 -7.42 -1.32 -8.47
N THR A 309 -7.44 -1.97 -9.65
CA THR A 309 -8.08 -3.29 -9.82
C THR A 309 -7.43 -4.35 -8.92
N LEU A 310 -6.09 -4.41 -8.88
CA LEU A 310 -5.35 -5.34 -8.03
C LEU A 310 -5.51 -5.00 -6.53
N HIS A 311 -5.63 -3.74 -6.16
CA HIS A 311 -5.94 -3.34 -4.78
C HIS A 311 -7.33 -3.81 -4.35
N ILE A 312 -8.34 -3.66 -5.21
CA ILE A 312 -9.70 -4.17 -4.97
C ILE A 312 -9.68 -5.70 -4.82
N LEU A 313 -8.94 -6.38 -5.70
CA LEU A 313 -8.77 -7.84 -5.72
C LEU A 313 -7.68 -8.35 -4.76
N ARG A 314 -7.27 -7.55 -3.77
CA ARG A 314 -6.25 -7.95 -2.80
C ARG A 314 -6.60 -9.28 -2.14
N PRO A 315 -5.61 -10.08 -1.71
CA PRO A 315 -5.86 -11.42 -1.16
C PRO A 315 -6.82 -11.47 0.03
N ALA A 316 -6.91 -10.40 0.83
CA ALA A 316 -7.89 -10.29 1.91
C ALA A 316 -9.35 -10.21 1.43
N LYS A 317 -9.59 -9.83 0.18
CA LYS A 317 -10.92 -9.78 -0.45
C LYS A 317 -11.19 -11.00 -1.34
N ALA A 318 -10.18 -11.49 -2.06
CA ALA A 318 -10.28 -12.68 -2.92
C ALA A 318 -9.18 -13.71 -2.58
N PRO A 319 -9.27 -14.44 -1.44
CA PRO A 319 -8.21 -15.33 -0.98
C PRO A 319 -7.90 -16.48 -1.95
N GLY A 320 -8.91 -16.98 -2.68
CA GLY A 320 -8.71 -18.00 -3.72
C GLY A 320 -7.89 -17.53 -4.92
N PHE A 321 -7.70 -16.22 -5.06
CA PHE A 321 -6.91 -15.59 -6.13
C PHE A 321 -5.50 -15.17 -5.69
N ALA A 322 -5.10 -15.45 -4.43
CA ALA A 322 -3.86 -14.93 -3.85
C ALA A 322 -2.58 -15.28 -4.63
N TYR A 323 -2.50 -16.48 -5.22
CA TYR A 323 -1.33 -16.91 -6.00
C TYR A 323 -1.23 -16.16 -7.33
N ALA A 324 -2.30 -16.16 -8.12
CA ALA A 324 -2.38 -15.39 -9.36
C ALA A 324 -2.20 -13.89 -9.12
N TRP A 325 -2.74 -13.36 -8.02
CA TRP A 325 -2.54 -11.97 -7.62
C TRP A 325 -1.05 -11.66 -7.39
N LEU A 326 -0.33 -12.54 -6.67
CA LEU A 326 1.10 -12.37 -6.45
C LEU A 326 1.88 -12.49 -7.77
N GLU A 327 1.51 -13.40 -8.66
CA GLU A 327 2.12 -13.52 -9.99
C GLU A 327 1.92 -12.24 -10.84
N LEU A 328 0.75 -11.61 -10.78
CA LEU A 328 0.47 -10.34 -11.47
C LEU A 328 1.31 -9.19 -10.91
N VAL A 329 1.29 -8.99 -9.58
CA VAL A 329 2.04 -7.92 -8.91
C VAL A 329 3.54 -8.10 -9.09
N SER A 330 4.03 -9.35 -9.10
CA SER A 330 5.45 -9.66 -9.27
C SER A 330 5.89 -9.84 -10.72
N HIS A 331 5.00 -9.64 -11.68
CA HIS A 331 5.34 -9.84 -13.08
C HIS A 331 6.42 -8.84 -13.54
N ARG A 332 7.46 -9.32 -14.24
CA ARG A 332 8.62 -8.51 -14.64
C ARG A 332 8.27 -7.21 -15.39
N VAL A 333 7.26 -7.25 -16.25
CA VAL A 333 6.81 -6.06 -17.01
C VAL A 333 6.04 -5.10 -16.10
N PHE A 334 5.26 -5.63 -15.16
CA PHE A 334 4.52 -4.81 -14.20
C PHE A 334 5.49 -4.07 -13.28
N ILE A 335 6.44 -4.77 -12.67
CA ILE A 335 7.52 -4.17 -11.86
C ILE A 335 8.31 -3.14 -12.68
N GLY A 336 8.77 -3.50 -13.88
CA GLY A 336 9.56 -2.60 -14.72
C GLY A 336 8.82 -1.31 -15.10
N ARG A 337 7.54 -1.40 -15.44
CA ARG A 337 6.71 -0.23 -15.74
C ARG A 337 6.46 0.63 -14.50
N MET A 338 6.14 0.02 -13.36
CA MET A 338 5.80 0.72 -12.12
C MET A 338 7.01 1.40 -11.44
N LEU A 339 8.16 0.71 -11.41
CA LEU A 339 9.32 1.13 -10.61
C LEU A 339 10.47 1.72 -11.43
N ALA A 340 10.65 1.31 -12.70
CA ALA A 340 11.78 1.73 -13.53
C ALA A 340 11.40 2.78 -14.60
N ILE A 341 10.38 2.51 -15.39
CA ILE A 341 10.07 3.28 -16.61
C ILE A 341 9.23 4.53 -16.30
N THR A 342 8.31 4.45 -15.34
CA THR A 342 7.44 5.58 -14.99
C THR A 342 8.27 6.74 -14.42
N PRO A 343 8.21 7.94 -15.03
CA PRO A 343 9.04 9.06 -14.62
C PRO A 343 8.65 9.57 -13.23
N GLN A 344 9.60 10.25 -12.58
CA GLN A 344 9.40 10.89 -11.27
C GLN A 344 8.88 9.94 -10.18
N GLN A 345 9.10 8.62 -10.33
CA GLN A 345 8.71 7.61 -9.34
C GLN A 345 7.21 7.61 -9.02
N LYS A 346 6.34 8.10 -9.92
CA LYS A 346 4.89 8.23 -9.65
C LYS A 346 4.21 6.87 -9.37
N GLY A 347 4.75 5.78 -9.91
CA GLY A 347 4.24 4.43 -9.64
C GLY A 347 4.62 3.85 -8.27
N TRP A 348 5.61 4.42 -7.58
CA TRP A 348 6.15 3.81 -6.36
C TRP A 348 5.12 3.72 -5.24
N GLY A 349 4.35 4.78 -4.98
CA GLY A 349 3.35 4.78 -3.91
C GLY A 349 2.26 3.72 -4.14
N MET A 350 1.84 3.56 -5.38
CA MET A 350 0.84 2.58 -5.78
C MET A 350 1.36 1.14 -5.64
N TYR A 351 2.60 0.89 -6.04
CA TYR A 351 3.23 -0.42 -5.88
C TYR A 351 3.49 -0.76 -4.40
N ALA A 352 3.91 0.23 -3.60
CA ALA A 352 4.06 0.07 -2.16
C ALA A 352 2.72 -0.30 -1.49
N GLN A 353 1.61 0.31 -1.90
CA GLN A 353 0.28 -0.05 -1.40
C GLN A 353 -0.07 -1.52 -1.67
N LEU A 354 0.23 -2.05 -2.87
CA LEU A 354 0.01 -3.47 -3.19
C LEU A 354 0.85 -4.37 -2.29
N LEU A 355 2.13 -4.06 -2.07
CA LEU A 355 2.96 -4.83 -1.12
C LEU A 355 2.43 -4.78 0.31
N ILE A 356 1.91 -3.62 0.75
CA ILE A 356 1.25 -3.47 2.05
C ILE A 356 0.01 -4.37 2.13
N ASP A 357 -0.81 -4.46 1.08
CA ASP A 357 -1.96 -5.37 1.05
C ASP A 357 -1.53 -6.84 1.19
N LEU A 358 -0.45 -7.25 0.53
CA LEU A 358 0.13 -8.59 0.66
C LEU A 358 0.61 -8.86 2.08
N PHE A 359 1.36 -7.92 2.68
CA PHE A 359 1.89 -8.09 4.03
C PHE A 359 0.78 -8.10 5.08
N LYS A 360 -0.23 -7.25 4.95
CA LYS A 360 -1.42 -7.27 5.82
C LYS A 360 -2.17 -8.60 5.75
N PHE A 361 -2.30 -9.16 4.54
CA PHE A 361 -2.91 -10.49 4.37
C PHE A 361 -2.08 -11.61 5.00
N LEU A 362 -0.76 -11.57 4.85
CA LEU A 362 0.13 -12.60 5.41
C LEU A 362 0.30 -12.49 6.92
N ALA A 363 0.24 -11.28 7.49
CA ALA A 363 0.52 -11.00 8.89
C ALA A 363 -0.16 -11.95 9.91
N PRO A 364 -1.49 -12.20 9.88
CA PRO A 364 -2.13 -13.09 10.84
C PRO A 364 -1.61 -14.53 10.75
N PHE A 365 -1.28 -15.01 9.54
CA PHE A 365 -0.75 -16.36 9.37
C PHE A 365 0.71 -16.45 9.83
N LEU A 366 1.51 -15.43 9.56
CA LEU A 366 2.94 -15.42 9.90
C LEU A 366 3.22 -15.16 11.38
N ARG A 367 2.26 -14.66 12.16
CA ARG A 367 2.36 -14.59 13.63
C ARG A 367 2.35 -15.97 14.28
N ASN A 368 1.74 -16.96 13.62
CA ASN A 368 1.70 -18.33 14.12
C ASN A 368 3.04 -19.04 13.85
N ALA A 369 3.48 -19.86 14.80
CA ALA A 369 4.72 -20.64 14.66
C ALA A 369 4.61 -21.70 13.55
N GLU A 370 3.42 -22.26 13.34
CA GLU A 370 3.17 -23.29 12.33
C GLU A 370 2.47 -22.70 11.09
N LEU A 371 3.11 -22.86 9.93
CA LEU A 371 2.57 -22.43 8.66
C LEU A 371 2.04 -23.61 7.86
N ALA A 372 0.77 -23.53 7.45
CA ALA A 372 0.21 -24.48 6.50
C ALA A 372 0.96 -24.41 5.15
N LYS A 373 1.09 -25.55 4.45
CA LYS A 373 1.83 -25.65 3.17
C LYS A 373 1.46 -24.55 2.15
N PRO A 374 0.17 -24.18 1.95
CA PRO A 374 -0.18 -23.11 1.04
C PRO A 374 0.42 -21.75 1.45
N VAL A 375 0.39 -21.42 2.74
CA VAL A 375 0.96 -20.19 3.29
C VAL A 375 2.48 -20.19 3.13
N THR A 376 3.15 -21.33 3.37
CA THR A 376 4.60 -21.47 3.15
C THR A 376 4.98 -21.17 1.70
N LEU A 377 4.19 -21.65 0.73
CA LEU A 377 4.44 -21.39 -0.69
C LEU A 377 4.29 -19.89 -1.02
N LEU A 378 3.25 -19.25 -0.50
CA LEU A 378 3.01 -17.82 -0.69
C LEU A 378 4.10 -16.96 -0.03
N TYR A 379 4.55 -17.34 1.17
CA TYR A 379 5.68 -16.73 1.87
C TYR A 379 6.98 -16.85 1.07
N LYS A 380 7.30 -18.02 0.52
CA LYS A 380 8.46 -18.19 -0.37
C LYS A 380 8.37 -17.34 -1.63
N GLY A 381 7.18 -17.22 -2.22
CA GLY A 381 6.92 -16.29 -3.33
C GLY A 381 7.22 -14.84 -2.92
N THR A 382 6.72 -14.42 -1.76
CA THR A 382 6.93 -13.07 -1.21
C THR A 382 8.42 -12.77 -0.97
N LEU A 383 9.19 -13.73 -0.43
CA LEU A 383 10.65 -13.59 -0.27
C LEU A 383 11.36 -13.40 -1.62
N ARG A 384 10.95 -14.12 -2.67
CA ARG A 384 11.52 -13.94 -4.02
C ARG A 384 11.25 -12.56 -4.58
N VAL A 385 10.04 -12.04 -4.40
CA VAL A 385 9.70 -10.67 -4.80
C VAL A 385 10.55 -9.66 -4.05
N LEU A 386 10.67 -9.79 -2.72
CA LEU A 386 11.51 -8.91 -1.91
C LEU A 386 12.99 -8.97 -2.32
N LEU A 387 13.51 -10.15 -2.68
CA LEU A 387 14.88 -10.32 -3.18
C LEU A 387 15.10 -9.59 -4.51
N VAL A 388 14.16 -9.70 -5.46
CA VAL A 388 14.21 -8.96 -6.72
C VAL A 388 14.18 -7.44 -6.46
N LEU A 389 13.28 -6.99 -5.58
CA LEU A 389 13.19 -5.57 -5.21
C LEU A 389 14.45 -5.06 -4.52
N LEU A 390 15.07 -5.86 -3.65
CA LEU A 390 16.32 -5.50 -2.98
C LEU A 390 17.47 -5.36 -3.98
N HIS A 391 17.55 -6.25 -4.97
CA HIS A 391 18.61 -6.22 -5.96
C HIS A 391 18.42 -5.09 -7.00
N ASP A 392 17.22 -4.98 -7.59
CA ASP A 392 16.99 -4.10 -8.74
C ASP A 392 16.51 -2.69 -8.33
N PHE A 393 15.81 -2.58 -7.19
CA PHE A 393 15.13 -1.36 -6.72
C PHE A 393 15.36 -1.09 -5.22
N PRO A 394 16.61 -1.09 -4.71
CA PRO A 394 16.86 -0.92 -3.29
C PRO A 394 16.38 0.44 -2.75
N GLU A 395 16.43 1.52 -3.56
CA GLU A 395 15.93 2.84 -3.15
C GLU A 395 14.42 2.83 -2.86
N PHE A 396 13.64 2.02 -3.59
CA PHE A 396 12.22 1.85 -3.32
C PHE A 396 11.99 1.20 -1.95
N LEU A 397 12.72 0.12 -1.63
CA LEU A 397 12.63 -0.49 -0.30
C LEU A 397 13.12 0.47 0.80
N CYS A 398 14.13 1.30 0.53
CA CYS A 398 14.62 2.32 1.47
C CYS A 398 13.54 3.34 1.84
N ASP A 399 12.89 3.90 0.83
CA ASP A 399 11.94 5.01 0.97
C ASP A 399 10.65 4.56 1.69
N TYR A 400 10.21 3.31 1.47
CA TYR A 400 8.99 2.73 2.04
C TYR A 400 9.23 1.76 3.22
N HIS A 401 10.48 1.62 3.69
CA HIS A 401 10.83 0.66 4.75
C HIS A 401 9.94 0.77 5.99
N TYR A 402 9.57 1.99 6.39
CA TYR A 402 8.76 2.27 7.57
C TYR A 402 7.38 1.64 7.42
N GLY A 403 6.66 1.97 6.35
CA GLY A 403 5.33 1.43 6.08
C GLY A 403 5.31 -0.09 5.96
N PHE A 404 6.35 -0.70 5.39
CA PHE A 404 6.46 -2.16 5.33
C PHE A 404 6.73 -2.79 6.70
N CYS A 405 7.66 -2.24 7.48
CA CYS A 405 7.97 -2.75 8.81
C CYS A 405 6.81 -2.59 9.79
N ASP A 406 5.90 -1.63 9.55
CA ASP A 406 4.73 -1.40 10.39
C ASP A 406 3.64 -2.48 10.23
N VAL A 407 3.62 -3.17 9.09
CA VAL A 407 2.63 -4.22 8.79
C VAL A 407 3.21 -5.64 8.86
N ILE A 408 4.53 -5.79 8.74
CA ILE A 408 5.20 -7.09 8.84
C ILE A 408 5.36 -7.47 10.32
N PRO A 409 4.87 -8.64 10.76
CA PRO A 409 5.03 -9.08 12.15
C PRO A 409 6.48 -9.10 12.63
N PRO A 410 6.76 -8.78 13.91
CA PRO A 410 8.13 -8.68 14.41
C PRO A 410 8.96 -9.96 14.24
N ASN A 411 8.31 -11.13 14.35
CA ASN A 411 8.92 -12.45 14.19
C ASN A 411 9.29 -12.81 12.74
N CYS A 412 8.85 -12.03 11.74
CA CYS A 412 9.20 -12.22 10.33
C CYS A 412 10.57 -11.63 10.00
N ILE A 413 11.60 -12.08 10.73
CA ILE A 413 12.95 -11.48 10.71
C ILE A 413 13.53 -11.42 9.29
N GLN A 414 13.45 -12.51 8.51
CA GLN A 414 14.03 -12.54 7.16
C GLN A 414 13.40 -11.49 6.23
N MET A 415 12.08 -11.31 6.29
CA MET A 415 11.39 -10.31 5.46
C MET A 415 11.82 -8.90 5.85
N ARG A 416 11.89 -8.62 7.15
CA ARG A 416 12.32 -7.31 7.67
C ARG A 416 13.78 -7.06 7.30
N ASN A 417 14.66 -8.04 7.43
CA ASN A 417 16.06 -7.90 7.02
C ASN A 417 16.21 -7.59 5.53
N LEU A 418 15.45 -8.23 4.64
CA LEU A 418 15.48 -7.89 3.21
C LEU A 418 15.16 -6.41 2.95
N ILE A 419 14.19 -5.85 3.68
CA ILE A 419 13.80 -4.44 3.55
C ILE A 419 14.84 -3.51 4.21
N LEU A 420 15.27 -3.84 5.43
CA LEU A 420 16.16 -3.01 6.25
C LEU A 420 17.62 -3.04 5.77
N SER A 421 18.00 -4.05 4.99
CA SER A 421 19.29 -4.13 4.30
C SER A 421 19.34 -3.33 3.00
N ALA A 422 18.23 -2.77 2.53
CA ALA A 422 18.25 -1.91 1.35
C ALA A 422 18.98 -0.59 1.65
N PHE A 423 19.76 -0.11 0.68
CA PHE A 423 20.48 1.16 0.75
C PHE A 423 20.65 1.79 -0.65
N PRO A 424 20.86 3.11 -0.77
CA PRO A 424 21.04 3.77 -2.06
C PRO A 424 22.23 3.22 -2.86
N ARG A 425 22.05 2.89 -4.15
CA ARG A 425 23.11 2.25 -4.97
C ARG A 425 24.37 3.07 -5.15
N ASN A 426 24.26 4.40 -5.06
CA ASN A 426 25.41 5.30 -5.15
C ASN A 426 26.23 5.39 -3.86
N MET A 427 25.77 4.77 -2.77
CA MET A 427 26.50 4.71 -1.50
C MET A 427 27.45 3.51 -1.48
N ARG A 428 28.69 3.74 -1.03
CA ARG A 428 29.64 2.67 -0.73
C ARG A 428 29.59 2.38 0.76
N LEU A 429 29.10 1.20 1.13
CA LEU A 429 29.06 0.78 2.53
C LEU A 429 30.48 0.44 3.01
N PRO A 430 30.95 1.02 4.12
CA PRO A 430 32.16 0.56 4.79
C PRO A 430 31.97 -0.88 5.26
N ASP A 431 32.98 -1.74 5.12
CA ASP A 431 32.90 -3.10 5.67
C ASP A 431 32.81 -3.02 7.21
N PRO A 432 31.71 -3.51 7.84
CA PRO A 432 31.57 -3.53 9.31
C PRO A 432 32.71 -4.24 10.04
N PHE A 433 33.44 -5.13 9.36
CA PHE A 433 34.53 -5.90 9.95
C PHE A 433 35.89 -5.24 9.84
N THR A 434 35.97 -4.05 9.23
CA THR A 434 37.21 -3.26 9.16
C THR A 434 37.72 -2.97 10.58
N PRO A 435 38.95 -3.39 10.95
CA PRO A 435 39.51 -3.10 12.27
C PRO A 435 39.56 -1.59 12.53
N ASN A 436 39.14 -1.17 13.72
CA ASN A 436 39.13 0.24 14.15
C ASN A 436 38.33 1.18 13.23
N LEU A 437 37.23 0.69 12.62
CA LEU A 437 36.30 1.52 11.86
C LEU A 437 35.76 2.66 12.74
N LYS A 438 36.11 3.90 12.39
CA LYS A 438 35.61 5.09 13.09
C LYS A 438 34.28 5.54 12.48
N VAL A 439 33.18 4.97 12.96
CA VAL A 439 31.83 5.29 12.49
C VAL A 439 31.51 6.78 12.62
N ASP A 440 31.96 7.44 13.69
CA ASP A 440 31.75 8.86 13.94
C ASP A 440 32.41 9.80 12.91
N MET A 441 33.33 9.27 12.10
CA MET A 441 34.04 10.03 11.06
C MET A 441 33.38 9.90 9.68
N LEU A 442 32.34 9.08 9.55
CA LEU A 442 31.63 8.88 8.28
C LEU A 442 30.77 10.10 7.96
N PRO A 443 30.94 10.77 6.80
CA PRO A 443 30.15 11.96 6.46
C PRO A 443 28.65 11.66 6.36
N GLU A 444 28.28 10.43 5.99
CA GLU A 444 26.90 10.00 5.78
C GLU A 444 26.06 10.06 7.08
N ILE A 445 26.66 9.92 8.27
CA ILE A 445 25.94 9.97 9.56
C ILE A 445 25.36 11.35 9.85
N SER A 446 25.81 12.38 9.14
CA SER A 446 25.23 13.73 9.23
C SER A 446 23.95 13.89 8.40
N HIS A 447 23.63 12.95 7.50
CA HIS A 447 22.48 13.06 6.60
C HIS A 447 21.29 12.24 7.12
N ALA A 448 20.08 12.81 7.04
CA ALA A 448 18.86 12.08 7.37
C ALA A 448 18.46 11.15 6.21
N PRO A 449 18.00 9.91 6.49
CA PRO A 449 17.42 9.07 5.46
C PRO A 449 16.07 9.64 5.01
N ARG A 450 15.68 9.37 3.76
CA ARG A 450 14.33 9.70 3.28
C ARG A 450 13.31 8.73 3.88
N VAL A 451 12.20 9.27 4.38
CA VAL A 451 11.06 8.49 4.90
C VAL A 451 9.78 9.07 4.30
N LEU A 452 9.10 8.29 3.45
CA LEU A 452 7.91 8.79 2.72
C LEU A 452 6.59 8.63 3.50
N THR A 453 6.58 7.79 4.54
CA THR A 453 5.41 7.62 5.40
C THR A 453 5.32 8.76 6.41
N ASN A 454 4.16 9.40 6.53
CA ASN A 454 3.91 10.41 7.56
C ASN A 454 3.71 9.74 8.94
N PHE A 455 4.80 9.28 9.55
CA PHE A 455 4.76 8.64 10.86
C PHE A 455 4.27 9.59 11.96
N ALA A 456 4.46 10.91 11.81
CA ALA A 456 3.99 11.88 12.79
C ALA A 456 2.45 11.93 12.88
N SER A 457 1.72 11.72 11.78
CA SER A 457 0.26 11.64 11.81
C SER A 457 -0.27 10.35 12.43
N MET A 458 0.56 9.32 12.56
CA MET A 458 0.22 8.06 13.21
C MET A 458 0.22 8.17 14.75
N ILE A 459 0.76 9.26 15.29
CA ILE A 459 0.70 9.55 16.73
C ILE A 459 -0.70 10.07 17.05
N GLN A 460 -1.59 9.13 17.37
CA GLN A 460 -2.96 9.39 17.78
C GLN A 460 -3.18 8.90 19.22
N PRO A 461 -4.04 9.57 20.00
CA PRO A 461 -4.82 10.76 19.63
C PRO A 461 -3.96 12.04 19.52
N MET A 462 -4.45 13.07 18.82
CA MET A 462 -3.75 14.35 18.66
C MET A 462 -3.43 15.04 20.00
N THR A 463 -4.21 14.78 21.05
CA THR A 463 -3.93 15.21 22.43
C THR A 463 -2.62 14.62 22.92
N PHE A 464 -2.44 13.30 22.81
CA PHE A 464 -1.20 12.61 23.16
C PHE A 464 0.01 13.17 22.41
N LYS A 465 -0.15 13.50 21.11
CA LYS A 465 0.91 14.16 20.34
C LYS A 465 1.28 15.54 20.91
N LYS A 466 0.30 16.36 21.30
CA LYS A 466 0.55 17.67 21.91
C LYS A 466 1.25 17.54 23.26
N ASP A 467 0.86 16.55 24.06
CA ASP A 467 1.47 16.29 25.37
C ASP A 467 2.93 15.82 25.22
N LEU A 468 3.17 14.93 24.25
CA LEU A 468 4.52 14.53 23.84
C LEU A 468 5.38 15.72 23.42
N ASP A 469 4.87 16.57 22.52
CA ASP A 469 5.60 17.77 22.07
C ASP A 469 5.87 18.75 23.22
N SER A 470 4.94 18.85 24.17
CA SER A 470 5.09 19.69 25.36
C SER A 470 6.17 19.15 26.29
N TYR A 471 6.16 17.83 26.54
CA TYR A 471 7.18 17.16 27.34
C TYR A 471 8.58 17.28 26.70
N LEU A 472 8.71 17.07 25.39
CA LEU A 472 9.99 17.20 24.68
C LEU A 472 10.59 18.61 24.79
N LYS A 473 9.76 19.65 24.87
CA LYS A 473 10.20 21.06 24.99
C LYS A 473 10.47 21.48 26.43
N ALA A 474 9.55 21.18 27.34
CA ALA A 474 9.57 21.67 28.72
C ALA A 474 10.20 20.69 29.72
N ARG A 475 10.40 19.42 29.33
CA ARG A 475 10.80 18.31 30.21
C ARG A 475 9.88 18.18 31.43
N ALA A 476 8.60 18.52 31.24
CA ALA A 476 7.56 18.55 32.26
C ALA A 476 6.17 18.36 31.61
N PRO A 477 5.19 17.78 32.33
CA PRO A 477 5.31 17.19 33.67
C PRO A 477 5.93 15.78 33.61
N VAL A 478 6.56 15.34 34.71
CA VAL A 478 7.12 13.97 34.82
C VAL A 478 6.03 12.90 34.74
N THR A 479 4.78 13.23 35.11
CA THR A 479 3.62 12.33 35.02
C THR A 479 3.35 11.83 33.59
N PHE A 480 3.78 12.58 32.57
CA PHE A 480 3.71 12.14 31.18
C PHE A 480 4.42 10.79 30.98
N LEU A 481 5.56 10.57 31.63
CA LEU A 481 6.31 9.31 31.53
C LEU A 481 5.54 8.14 32.15
N SER A 482 4.92 8.35 33.32
CA SER A 482 4.13 7.30 33.98
C SER A 482 2.86 6.93 33.20
N GLU A 483 2.30 7.88 32.45
CA GLU A 483 1.11 7.65 31.62
C GLU A 483 1.46 7.03 30.26
N LEU A 484 2.72 7.10 29.85
CA LEU A 484 3.17 6.71 28.51
C LEU A 484 2.87 5.24 28.20
N ARG A 485 3.15 4.34 29.16
CA ARG A 485 2.83 2.92 29.02
C ARG A 485 1.34 2.69 28.78
N SER A 486 0.49 3.35 29.56
CA SER A 486 -0.97 3.24 29.46
C SER A 486 -1.49 3.73 28.11
N ASN A 487 -0.90 4.79 27.55
CA ASN A 487 -1.24 5.29 26.22
C ASN A 487 -0.84 4.33 25.08
N LEU A 488 0.20 3.52 25.28
CA LEU A 488 0.69 2.55 24.29
C LEU A 488 -0.05 1.20 24.35
N GLN A 489 -0.69 0.90 25.48
CA GLN A 489 -1.40 -0.35 25.71
C GLN A 489 -2.85 -0.26 25.24
N VAL A 490 -3.29 -1.22 24.43
CA VAL A 490 -4.65 -1.29 23.86
C VAL A 490 -5.45 -2.50 24.32
N SER A 491 -4.78 -3.54 24.84
CA SER A 491 -5.42 -4.76 25.31
C SER A 491 -4.63 -5.37 26.47
N ASN A 492 -5.27 -6.30 27.17
CA ASN A 492 -4.64 -7.17 28.16
C ASN A 492 -4.32 -8.56 27.60
N GLU A 493 -4.72 -8.85 26.36
CA GLU A 493 -4.48 -10.13 25.68
C GLU A 493 -3.01 -10.31 25.28
N PRO A 494 -2.34 -11.40 25.70
CA PRO A 494 -0.95 -11.67 25.31
C PRO A 494 -0.74 -11.66 23.79
N GLY A 495 0.29 -10.96 23.32
CA GLY A 495 0.64 -10.85 21.90
C GLY A 495 -0.15 -9.80 21.11
N MET A 496 -1.14 -9.17 21.74
CA MET A 496 -1.94 -8.07 21.18
C MET A 496 -2.04 -6.89 22.15
N ARG A 497 -1.16 -6.82 23.16
CA ARG A 497 -1.29 -5.83 24.26
C ARG A 497 -1.05 -4.40 23.82
N TYR A 498 -0.14 -4.20 22.87
CA TYR A 498 0.38 -2.88 22.51
C TYR A 498 0.00 -2.45 21.10
N ASN A 499 -0.20 -1.14 20.93
CA ASN A 499 -0.34 -0.52 19.62
C ASN A 499 1.05 -0.41 18.95
N ILE A 500 1.40 -1.41 18.14
CA ILE A 500 2.68 -1.47 17.43
C ILE A 500 2.90 -0.24 16.53
N PRO A 501 1.93 0.19 15.68
CA PRO A 501 2.09 1.41 14.89
C PRO A 501 2.38 2.67 15.71
N LEU A 502 1.69 2.86 16.84
CA LEU A 502 1.93 4.00 17.73
C LEU A 502 3.32 3.91 18.37
N MET A 503 3.76 2.72 18.80
CA MET A 503 5.10 2.49 19.35
C MET A 503 6.19 2.84 18.30
N ASN A 504 6.04 2.36 17.07
CA ASN A 504 6.96 2.64 15.97
C ASN A 504 7.03 4.15 15.66
N ALA A 505 5.87 4.80 15.61
CA ALA A 505 5.75 6.23 15.34
C ALA A 505 6.38 7.08 16.45
N LEU A 506 6.10 6.74 17.72
CA LEU A 506 6.68 7.37 18.89
C LEU A 506 8.20 7.30 18.86
N VAL A 507 8.76 6.10 18.65
CA VAL A 507 10.22 5.88 18.65
C VAL A 507 10.90 6.70 17.55
N LEU A 508 10.39 6.64 16.32
CA LEU A 508 10.98 7.38 15.20
C LEU A 508 10.82 8.89 15.40
N TYR A 509 9.66 9.34 15.89
CA TYR A 509 9.41 10.76 16.15
C TYR A 509 10.33 11.32 17.23
N VAL A 510 10.42 10.67 18.40
CA VAL A 510 11.31 11.10 19.49
C VAL A 510 12.76 11.14 19.02
N GLY A 511 13.23 10.12 18.29
CA GLY A 511 14.60 10.10 17.77
C GLY A 511 14.88 11.21 16.75
N THR A 512 13.96 11.48 15.84
CA THR A 512 14.12 12.57 14.85
C THR A 512 14.10 13.95 15.50
N GLN A 513 13.23 14.17 16.50
CA GLN A 513 13.24 15.40 17.30
C GLN A 513 14.56 15.54 18.08
N ALA A 514 15.07 14.46 18.66
CA ALA A 514 16.33 14.48 19.40
C ALA A 514 17.52 14.86 18.50
N ILE A 515 17.60 14.28 17.29
CA ILE A 515 18.64 14.61 16.31
C ILE A 515 18.56 16.10 15.95
N SER A 516 17.35 16.61 15.68
CA SER A 516 17.13 18.03 15.37
C SER A 516 17.55 18.94 16.53
N TYR A 517 17.16 18.58 17.76
CA TYR A 517 17.51 19.31 18.97
C TYR A 517 19.02 19.38 19.20
N ILE A 518 19.73 18.26 19.08
CA ILE A 518 21.20 18.21 19.25
C ILE A 518 21.89 19.10 18.19
N ARG A 519 21.45 19.02 16.93
CA ARG A 519 21.98 19.84 15.83
C ARG A 519 21.72 21.33 16.01
N SER A 520 20.58 21.70 16.58
CA SER A 520 20.27 23.11 16.88
C SER A 520 21.25 23.74 17.87
N LYS A 521 21.95 22.92 18.67
CA LYS A 521 23.04 23.34 19.57
C LYS A 521 24.43 23.32 18.92
N GLY A 522 24.53 23.04 17.62
CA GLY A 522 25.81 22.88 16.92
C GLY A 522 26.57 21.61 17.27
N LEU A 523 25.90 20.62 17.88
CA LEU A 523 26.50 19.35 18.29
C LEU A 523 26.10 18.21 17.34
N THR A 524 26.87 17.12 17.36
CA THR A 524 26.53 15.86 16.69
C THR A 524 26.01 14.83 17.68
N PRO A 525 25.05 13.96 17.30
CA PRO A 525 24.66 12.82 18.13
C PRO A 525 25.87 11.94 18.44
N ASN A 526 26.05 11.57 19.70
CA ASN A 526 27.01 10.60 20.20
C ASN A 526 26.58 10.18 21.63
N MET A 527 27.29 9.22 22.25
CA MET A 527 26.93 8.69 23.58
C MET A 527 26.74 9.76 24.66
N SER A 528 27.50 10.87 24.61
CA SER A 528 27.39 11.95 25.60
C SER A 528 26.28 12.96 25.30
N THR A 529 26.03 13.25 24.02
CA THR A 529 25.08 14.30 23.61
C THR A 529 23.64 13.82 23.54
N ILE A 530 23.41 12.51 23.40
CA ILE A 530 22.06 11.93 23.46
C ILE A 530 21.53 11.79 24.89
N ALA A 531 22.44 11.69 25.87
CA ALA A 531 22.13 11.48 27.27
C ALA A 531 21.47 12.70 27.93
N HIS A 532 20.84 12.48 29.09
CA HIS A 532 20.29 13.52 29.95
C HIS A 532 19.37 14.54 29.25
N SER A 533 18.54 14.06 28.34
CA SER A 533 17.58 14.87 27.57
C SER A 533 16.16 14.33 27.72
N ALA A 534 15.15 15.18 27.52
CA ALA A 534 13.73 14.77 27.54
C ALA A 534 13.44 13.60 26.59
N HIS A 535 14.16 13.53 25.47
CA HIS A 535 14.07 12.44 24.50
C HIS A 535 14.57 11.11 25.07
N MET A 536 15.71 11.14 25.77
CA MET A 536 16.27 9.94 26.41
C MET A 536 15.47 9.52 27.65
N ASP A 537 14.89 10.48 28.38
CA ASP A 537 14.01 10.17 29.51
C ASP A 537 12.83 9.28 29.06
N ILE A 538 12.25 9.56 27.89
CA ILE A 538 11.21 8.72 27.29
C ILE A 538 11.73 7.30 27.03
N PHE A 539 12.90 7.16 26.38
CA PHE A 539 13.45 5.84 26.05
C PHE A 539 13.88 5.04 27.27
N GLN A 540 14.49 5.67 28.27
CA GLN A 540 14.84 5.01 29.54
C GLN A 540 13.58 4.58 30.30
N ASN A 541 12.56 5.45 30.36
CA ASN A 541 11.29 5.10 30.99
C ASN A 541 10.61 3.91 30.29
N LEU A 542 10.54 3.91 28.95
CA LEU A 542 10.00 2.77 28.20
C LEU A 542 10.81 1.49 28.40
N ALA A 543 12.14 1.58 28.51
CA ALA A 543 12.98 0.43 28.77
C ALA A 543 12.73 -0.18 30.16
N VAL A 544 12.42 0.63 31.18
CA VAL A 544 12.21 0.15 32.56
C VAL A 544 10.76 -0.23 32.82
N ASP A 545 9.80 0.63 32.45
CA ASP A 545 8.40 0.53 32.86
C ASP A 545 7.56 -0.44 32.01
N LEU A 546 7.96 -0.71 30.77
CA LEU A 546 7.28 -1.71 29.94
C LEU A 546 7.56 -3.13 30.44
N ASP A 547 6.56 -4.00 30.27
CA ASP A 547 6.73 -5.45 30.44
C ASP A 547 7.57 -6.05 29.29
N THR A 548 7.86 -7.36 29.38
CA THR A 548 8.69 -8.07 28.40
C THR A 548 8.19 -7.93 26.96
N GLU A 549 6.87 -7.96 26.76
CA GLU A 549 6.23 -7.81 25.44
C GLU A 549 6.41 -6.38 24.90
N GLY A 550 6.07 -5.36 25.70
CA GLY A 550 6.20 -3.96 25.32
C GLY A 550 7.66 -3.59 25.05
N ARG A 551 8.58 -4.03 25.92
CA ARG A 551 10.02 -3.80 25.76
C ARG A 551 10.57 -4.45 24.49
N TYR A 552 10.13 -5.67 24.17
CA TYR A 552 10.51 -6.34 22.93
C TYR A 552 10.07 -5.55 21.68
N LEU A 553 8.83 -5.03 21.68
CA LEU A 553 8.31 -4.20 20.58
C LEU A 553 9.03 -2.85 20.47
N PHE A 554 9.28 -2.19 21.59
CA PHE A 554 10.04 -0.94 21.69
C PHE A 554 11.47 -1.10 21.14
N LEU A 555 12.20 -2.12 21.58
CA LEU A 555 13.55 -2.41 21.10
C LEU A 555 13.55 -2.78 19.61
N ASN A 556 12.52 -3.48 19.14
CA ASN A 556 12.34 -3.76 17.72
C ASN A 556 12.11 -2.49 16.89
N ALA A 557 11.40 -1.50 17.43
CA ALA A 557 11.18 -0.21 16.77
C ALA A 557 12.48 0.59 16.63
N ILE A 558 13.36 0.55 17.65
CA ILE A 558 14.72 1.10 17.59
C ILE A 558 15.55 0.34 16.55
N ALA A 559 15.58 -1.00 16.62
CA ALA A 559 16.38 -1.83 15.74
C ALA A 559 15.98 -1.71 14.26
N ASN A 560 14.75 -1.31 13.94
CA ASN A 560 14.32 -1.00 12.56
C ASN A 560 15.07 0.19 11.96
N GLN A 561 15.64 1.05 12.78
CA GLN A 561 16.36 2.24 12.30
C GLN A 561 17.84 1.95 12.04
N LEU A 562 18.35 0.78 12.45
CA LEU A 562 19.74 0.35 12.28
C LEU A 562 20.01 -0.16 10.85
N ARG A 563 19.95 0.74 9.87
CA ARG A 563 20.04 0.44 8.43
C ARG A 563 21.41 0.81 7.86
N TYR A 564 21.48 1.47 6.71
CA TYR A 564 22.74 1.98 6.14
C TYR A 564 23.27 3.20 6.91
N PRO A 565 24.52 3.66 6.69
CA PRO A 565 25.06 4.87 7.31
C PRO A 565 24.17 6.10 7.05
N ASN A 566 23.55 6.59 8.11
CA ASN A 566 22.76 7.81 8.14
C ASN A 566 22.56 8.26 9.60
N SER A 567 22.04 9.47 9.80
CA SER A 567 21.87 10.06 11.13
C SER A 567 20.90 9.30 12.04
N HIS A 568 19.87 8.64 11.50
CA HIS A 568 18.97 7.84 12.31
C HIS A 568 19.69 6.56 12.78
N THR A 569 20.34 5.84 11.86
CA THR A 569 21.13 4.65 12.19
C THR A 569 22.14 4.95 13.29
N HIS A 570 22.87 6.06 13.18
CA HIS A 570 23.86 6.47 14.18
C HIS A 570 23.21 6.80 15.53
N TYR A 571 22.19 7.65 15.55
CA TYR A 571 21.48 8.02 16.77
C TYR A 571 20.88 6.81 17.49
N PHE A 572 20.19 5.92 16.77
CA PHE A 572 19.55 4.74 17.36
C PHE A 572 20.57 3.67 17.76
N SER A 573 21.72 3.58 17.08
CA SER A 573 22.85 2.76 17.53
C SER A 573 23.37 3.23 18.88
N CYS A 574 23.66 4.53 19.02
CA CYS A 574 24.09 5.10 20.30
C CYS A 574 23.00 4.96 21.38
N THR A 575 21.73 5.15 21.04
CA THR A 575 20.60 4.98 21.96
C THR A 575 20.55 3.56 22.52
N LEU A 576 20.66 2.54 21.67
CA LEU A 576 20.56 1.15 22.09
C LEU A 576 21.77 0.72 22.93
N LEU A 577 22.97 1.19 22.59
CA LEU A 577 24.19 0.99 23.39
C LEU A 577 24.12 1.72 24.74
N TYR A 578 23.56 2.93 24.78
CA TYR A 578 23.36 3.69 26.01
C TYR A 578 22.35 3.00 26.94
N LEU A 579 21.22 2.53 26.40
CA LEU A 579 20.23 1.76 27.17
C LEU A 579 20.82 0.46 27.73
N PHE A 580 21.76 -0.18 27.02
CA PHE A 580 22.47 -1.36 27.53
C PHE A 580 23.42 -0.99 28.68
N ALA A 581 24.19 0.10 28.53
CA ALA A 581 25.17 0.53 29.52
C ALA A 581 24.52 1.04 30.83
N GLU A 582 23.40 1.76 30.71
CA GLU A 582 22.67 2.37 31.84
C GLU A 582 21.52 1.48 32.35
N ALA A 583 21.44 0.23 31.93
CA ALA A 583 20.41 -0.69 32.38
C ALA A 583 20.61 -1.04 33.87
N ASN A 584 19.56 -0.85 34.66
CA ASN A 584 19.55 -1.22 36.08
C ASN A 584 19.27 -2.71 36.32
N THR A 585 18.90 -3.46 35.29
CA THR A 585 18.54 -4.89 35.37
C THR A 585 19.07 -5.66 34.16
N GLU A 586 19.63 -6.84 34.37
CA GLU A 586 20.12 -7.70 33.28
C GLU A 586 19.02 -8.08 32.27
N ALA A 587 17.75 -8.15 32.68
CA ALA A 587 16.63 -8.41 31.77
C ALA A 587 16.55 -7.43 30.57
N ILE A 588 16.92 -6.16 30.77
CA ILE A 588 16.94 -5.17 29.68
C ILE A 588 18.11 -5.47 28.73
N GLN A 589 19.29 -5.77 29.29
CA GLN A 589 20.51 -6.11 28.55
C GLN A 589 20.33 -7.41 27.74
N GLU A 590 19.71 -8.42 28.32
CA GLU A 590 19.34 -9.67 27.67
C GLU A 590 18.39 -9.40 26.49
N GLN A 591 17.32 -8.62 26.70
CA GLN A 591 16.36 -8.33 25.62
C GLN A 591 16.96 -7.50 24.48
N ILE A 592 17.84 -6.53 24.79
CA ILE A 592 18.62 -5.80 23.79
C ILE A 592 19.45 -6.79 22.96
N THR A 593 20.18 -7.66 23.64
CA THR A 593 21.04 -8.67 23.00
C THR A 593 20.22 -9.62 22.13
N ARG A 594 19.08 -10.09 22.63
CA ARG A 594 18.15 -10.96 21.90
C ARG A 594 17.65 -10.31 20.62
N VAL A 595 17.22 -9.04 20.66
CA VAL A 595 16.71 -8.33 19.46
C VAL A 595 17.80 -8.14 18.41
N LEU A 596 19.04 -7.86 18.82
CA LEU A 596 20.16 -7.78 17.87
C LEU A 596 20.50 -9.16 17.31
N LEU A 597 20.62 -10.17 18.17
CA LEU A 597 21.05 -11.52 17.79
C LEU A 597 20.04 -12.23 16.90
N GLU A 598 18.73 -12.18 17.22
CA GLU A 598 17.69 -12.85 16.42
C GLU A 598 17.69 -12.36 14.96
N ARG A 599 18.11 -11.11 14.73
CA ARG A 599 18.26 -10.51 13.40
C ARG A 599 19.56 -10.89 12.69
N LEU A 600 20.55 -11.43 13.39
CA LEU A 600 21.84 -11.86 12.84
C LEU A 600 21.93 -13.38 12.61
N ILE A 601 21.18 -14.19 13.37
CA ILE A 601 21.18 -15.66 13.21
C ILE A 601 20.44 -16.14 11.96
N VAL A 602 19.62 -15.28 11.34
CA VAL A 602 18.94 -15.58 10.08
C VAL A 602 19.89 -15.48 8.89
N ASN A 603 19.45 -16.02 7.75
CA ASN A 603 20.21 -15.93 6.51
C ASN A 603 20.39 -14.48 6.08
N ARG A 604 21.51 -14.21 5.40
CA ARG A 604 21.78 -12.92 4.76
C ARG A 604 20.59 -12.49 3.86
N PRO A 605 20.35 -11.18 3.70
CA PRO A 605 21.20 -10.06 4.12
C PRO A 605 21.01 -9.65 5.58
N HIS A 606 21.97 -8.88 6.11
CA HIS A 606 21.93 -8.26 7.43
C HIS A 606 22.06 -6.73 7.28
N PRO A 607 21.27 -5.91 7.98
CA PRO A 607 21.42 -4.46 7.94
C PRO A 607 22.79 -4.01 8.46
N TRP A 608 23.40 -3.01 7.81
CA TRP A 608 24.76 -2.53 8.14
C TRP A 608 24.85 -2.02 9.58
N GLY A 609 23.92 -1.15 9.98
CA GLY A 609 23.87 -0.54 11.31
C GLY A 609 23.64 -1.57 12.40
N LEU A 610 22.83 -2.59 12.13
CA LEU A 610 22.62 -3.72 13.04
C LEU A 610 23.95 -4.43 13.35
N LEU A 611 24.74 -4.74 12.31
CA LEU A 611 26.06 -5.35 12.47
C LEU A 611 27.00 -4.42 13.26
N ILE A 612 27.05 -3.14 12.92
CA ILE A 612 27.89 -2.15 13.61
C ILE A 612 27.55 -2.07 15.10
N THR A 613 26.27 -1.93 15.44
CA THR A 613 25.81 -1.85 16.83
C THR A 613 26.15 -3.12 17.61
N PHE A 614 25.94 -4.30 17.01
CA PHE A 614 26.27 -5.57 17.66
C PHE A 614 27.78 -5.76 17.84
N ILE A 615 28.59 -5.43 16.83
CA ILE A 615 30.06 -5.50 16.90
C ILE A 615 30.59 -4.58 18.00
N GLU A 616 30.07 -3.36 18.10
CA GLU A 616 30.46 -2.40 19.14
C GLU A 616 30.12 -2.94 20.54
N LEU A 617 28.93 -3.50 20.72
CA LEU A 617 28.49 -4.09 21.97
C LEU A 617 29.41 -5.21 22.47
N ILE A 618 29.85 -6.10 21.58
CA ILE A 618 30.68 -7.27 21.96
C ILE A 618 32.18 -6.96 22.03
N LYS A 619 32.68 -5.94 21.31
CA LYS A 619 34.11 -5.61 21.26
C LYS A 619 34.52 -4.56 22.27
N ASN A 620 33.67 -3.58 22.55
CA ASN A 620 34.04 -2.49 23.44
C ASN A 620 33.98 -2.97 24.91
N PRO A 621 35.12 -3.02 25.63
CA PRO A 621 35.17 -3.57 26.97
C PRO A 621 34.34 -2.77 27.99
N THR A 622 33.94 -1.54 27.64
CA THR A 622 33.09 -0.68 28.48
C THR A 622 31.75 -1.33 28.80
N TYR A 623 31.17 -2.10 27.86
CA TYR A 623 29.87 -2.76 28.07
C TYR A 623 29.97 -4.04 28.89
N LYS A 624 31.19 -4.57 29.12
CA LYS A 624 31.44 -5.81 29.85
C LYS A 624 30.54 -6.97 29.38
N PHE A 625 30.25 -7.02 28.07
CA PHE A 625 29.26 -7.92 27.47
C PHE A 625 29.45 -9.38 27.91
N TRP A 626 30.68 -9.88 27.83
CA TRP A 626 31.04 -11.25 28.16
C TRP A 626 31.00 -11.59 29.65
N ASN A 627 30.76 -10.61 30.53
CA ASN A 627 30.68 -10.83 31.97
C ASN A 627 29.25 -11.05 32.47
N HIS A 628 28.23 -10.83 31.64
CA HIS A 628 26.82 -10.97 32.03
C HIS A 628 26.38 -12.45 32.05
N GLU A 629 25.50 -12.82 32.99
CA GLU A 629 25.09 -14.22 33.18
C GLU A 629 24.31 -14.77 31.98
N PHE A 630 23.47 -13.95 31.35
CA PHE A 630 22.65 -14.38 30.20
C PHE A 630 23.49 -14.79 28.96
N VAL A 631 24.76 -14.36 28.87
CA VAL A 631 25.67 -14.80 27.79
C VAL A 631 26.11 -16.25 28.00
N HIS A 632 26.17 -16.69 29.25
CA HIS A 632 26.63 -18.02 29.69
C HIS A 632 25.49 -18.94 30.13
N CYS A 633 24.23 -18.54 29.90
CA CYS A 633 23.06 -19.27 30.41
C CYS A 633 22.88 -20.67 29.79
N ALA A 634 23.41 -20.88 28.58
CA ALA A 634 23.42 -22.18 27.91
C ALA A 634 24.65 -22.32 26.99
N PRO A 635 25.31 -23.49 26.94
CA PRO A 635 26.47 -23.72 26.06
C PRO A 635 26.18 -23.45 24.57
N GLU A 636 24.95 -23.66 24.12
CA GLU A 636 24.52 -23.38 22.75
C GLU A 636 24.48 -21.88 22.46
N ILE A 637 24.05 -21.07 23.43
CA ILE A 637 23.97 -19.61 23.33
C ILE A 637 25.38 -19.02 23.35
N GLU A 638 26.25 -19.51 24.23
CA GLU A 638 27.66 -19.11 24.28
C GLU A 638 28.36 -19.39 22.94
N LYS A 639 28.22 -20.62 22.41
CA LYS A 639 28.76 -21.00 21.10
C LYS A 639 28.19 -20.16 19.96
N LEU A 640 26.91 -19.77 20.04
CA LEU A 640 26.27 -18.90 19.06
C LEU A 640 26.90 -17.51 19.07
N PHE A 641 27.08 -16.91 20.25
CA PHE A 641 27.78 -15.64 20.40
C PHE A 641 29.22 -15.71 19.92
N GLU A 642 29.96 -16.77 20.27
CA GLU A 642 31.31 -17.00 19.78
C GLU A 642 31.34 -17.19 18.25
N SER A 643 30.34 -17.84 17.66
CA SER A 643 30.26 -18.07 16.22
C SER A 643 29.99 -16.77 15.47
N VAL A 644 29.03 -15.97 15.95
CA VAL A 644 28.75 -14.63 15.39
C VAL A 644 29.98 -13.75 15.60
N ALA A 645 30.55 -13.70 16.81
CA ALA A 645 31.77 -12.96 17.10
C ALA A 645 32.93 -13.38 16.20
N ARG A 646 33.19 -14.68 16.01
CA ARG A 646 34.22 -15.20 15.08
C ARG A 646 33.94 -14.80 13.63
N SER A 647 32.69 -14.89 13.19
CA SER A 647 32.31 -14.42 11.85
C SER A 647 32.49 -12.90 11.68
N CYS A 648 32.44 -12.15 12.79
CA CYS A 648 32.64 -10.71 12.86
C CYS A 648 34.08 -10.27 13.25
N MET A 649 34.94 -11.23 13.56
CA MET A 649 36.33 -11.04 14.00
C MET A 649 37.22 -11.80 13.02
N VAL A 650 37.59 -11.17 11.91
CA VAL A 650 38.61 -11.73 11.02
C VAL A 650 39.88 -11.98 11.84
N GLN A 651 40.31 -13.24 11.93
CA GLN A 651 41.63 -13.58 12.44
C GLN A 651 42.68 -12.91 11.55
N LYS A 652 43.63 -12.18 12.14
CA LYS A 652 44.85 -11.74 11.46
C LYS A 652 45.44 -12.96 10.74
N GLN A 653 45.39 -13.00 9.41
CA GLN A 653 46.34 -13.82 8.67
C GLN A 653 47.72 -13.22 8.94
N VAL A 654 48.46 -13.86 9.83
CA VAL A 654 49.90 -13.66 9.97
C VAL A 654 50.49 -14.14 8.64
N GLN A 655 51.04 -13.22 7.85
CA GLN A 655 51.84 -13.59 6.68
C GLN A 655 53.02 -14.44 7.19
N PRO A 656 53.32 -15.60 6.56
CA PRO A 656 54.56 -16.30 6.83
C PRO A 656 55.72 -15.38 6.41
N SER A 657 56.67 -15.20 7.33
CA SER A 657 57.93 -14.52 7.11
C SER A 657 58.61 -15.02 5.83
N GLN A 658 58.88 -14.10 4.91
CA GLN A 658 59.76 -14.33 3.77
C GLN A 658 61.15 -14.71 4.30
N GLU A 659 61.56 -15.96 4.06
CA GLU A 659 62.96 -16.35 4.17
C GLU A 659 63.77 -15.58 3.12
N ASN A 660 64.87 -14.99 3.59
CA ASN A 660 65.86 -14.31 2.78
C ASN A 660 66.49 -15.26 1.77
N GLU A 661 66.31 -14.99 0.47
CA GLU A 661 67.24 -15.45 -0.55
C GLU A 661 68.48 -14.54 -0.52
N LEU A 662 69.57 -15.11 -0.01
CA LEU A 662 70.92 -14.58 -0.14
C LEU A 662 71.44 -14.86 -1.56
N THR A 663 72.03 -13.83 -2.14
CA THR A 663 72.93 -13.84 -3.30
C THR A 663 74.01 -14.92 -3.23
N GLU A 664 74.08 -15.81 -4.22
CA GLU A 664 75.16 -15.92 -5.23
C GLU A 664 74.76 -16.89 -6.36
#